data_AF-A0A834ARI5-F1
#
_entry.id   AF-A0A834ARI5-F1
#
_cell.length_a   1.000
_cell.length_b   1.000
_cell.length_c   1.000
_cell.angle_alpha   90.00
_cell.angle_beta   90.00
_cell.angle_gamma   90.00
#
_symmetry.space_group_name_H-M   'P 1'
#
loop_
_entity.id
_entity.type
_entity.pdbx_description
1 polymer ?
#
loop_
_entity_poly.entity_id
_entity_poly.type
_entity_poly.pdbx_seq_one_letter_code
_entity_poly.pdbx_strand_id
1 'polypeptide(L)'
;MPVNAGQPLHASNIELLDNPGCKEVNAVNCNTSWKITLFMKYSSYREDVLKGGDVVRLFHAEQEKFLTCDEYEKKQHIFLRTTLRQSATSATSSKALWEIEVVHHDPCRGGAGQWNSLFRFKHLATGNYLAAELNPDYRDAQNEGKNVRDGDLPTSKKKRQAGEKIMYTLVSVPHGNDIASLFELDATTLQRADCLVPRNSYVRLRHLCTNTWVTSTSIPIDTDEERPVMLKIGTCQTKEDKEAFAIVSVPLSEVRDLDFANDANKVLATAVKKLENGTITQNERRFVTKLLEDLIFFVADVLNNGQEVLDVVISKPNRERQKLMREQNILAQIFGILKAPFKEKAGEGPMLRLEDLGDQRYAPYKYMLRLCYRVLRHSQQDYRKNQEYIAKNFCVMQSQIGYDILAEDTITALLHNNRKLLEKHITAKEIETFVSLLRRNREPRFLDYLSDLCVSNTTAIPVTQELICKFMLSPGNADILIQTKLVSMQMDNPIESAMLSDDIDDEEVWLYWIDSNKEPHGKAIRHLAQEAKEGTKADLEVLTYYRYQLNLFARMCLDRQYLAINQISTQLSVDLILRCMSDESLPFDLRASFCRLMLHMHVDRDPQESVVPVRYARLWTEIPTKITIHEYDSITDCSRNDMKRKFALTMEFVEEYLKEVVNQPFPFGDKEKNKLTFEVVHLARNLIYFGFYSFSELLRLTRTLLAILDIVQVPMSSYFERLSKFQDGGNNVMRTIHGVGEMMTQMVLSRGSIFPMNVPDVQPSILPSKQGSPAEHEDVTVMDTKLKIIEILQFILSVRLDYRISYMLSIYKKEFGENNESAETSANGSPDTLMPSAIVPDIDEIAAQAETMFAGR
;
A
#
# COMPACT_ATOMS: atom_id res chain seq x y z
N MET A 1 26.76 -12.13 45.17
CA MET A 1 27.49 -13.15 44.38
C MET A 1 26.49 -13.84 43.47
N PRO A 2 26.79 -14.05 42.18
CA PRO A 2 25.97 -14.89 41.32
C PRO A 2 25.97 -16.31 41.88
N VAL A 3 24.79 -16.80 42.25
CA VAL A 3 24.62 -18.06 43.02
C VAL A 3 25.25 -19.25 42.29
N ASN A 4 25.20 -19.26 40.96
CA ASN A 4 25.72 -20.36 40.13
C ASN A 4 27.22 -20.27 39.84
N ALA A 5 27.82 -19.08 39.89
CA ALA A 5 29.22 -18.88 39.51
C ALA A 5 30.18 -18.86 40.71
N GLY A 6 29.68 -18.55 41.92
CA GLY A 6 30.49 -18.55 43.16
C GLY A 6 31.57 -17.46 43.25
N GLN A 7 31.75 -16.65 42.20
CA GLN A 7 32.76 -15.59 42.12
C GLN A 7 32.13 -14.20 42.23
N PRO A 8 32.75 -13.23 42.93
CA PRO A 8 32.23 -11.87 43.00
C PRO A 8 32.37 -11.14 41.65
N LEU A 9 31.50 -10.16 41.41
CA LEU A 9 31.59 -9.27 40.24
C LEU A 9 32.74 -8.29 40.44
N HIS A 10 33.62 -8.20 39.45
CA HIS A 10 34.83 -7.38 39.44
C HIS A 10 34.84 -6.48 38.20
N ALA A 11 35.13 -5.19 38.41
CA ALA A 11 35.41 -4.26 37.32
C ALA A 11 36.88 -4.42 36.90
N SER A 12 37.10 -5.02 35.73
CA SER A 12 38.42 -5.28 35.17
C SER A 12 39.11 -3.97 34.76
N ASN A 13 40.44 -4.01 34.62
CA ASN A 13 41.21 -2.92 34.03
C ASN A 13 41.51 -3.12 32.54
N ILE A 14 40.92 -4.14 31.91
CA ILE A 14 41.03 -4.36 30.46
C ILE A 14 40.19 -3.31 29.74
N GLU A 15 40.85 -2.51 28.90
CA GLU A 15 40.20 -1.56 28.02
C GLU A 15 39.68 -2.26 26.76
N LEU A 16 38.47 -1.89 26.35
CA LEU A 16 37.84 -2.43 25.16
C LEU A 16 38.38 -1.74 23.91
N LEU A 17 38.68 -2.53 22.87
CA LEU A 17 39.17 -2.02 21.58
C LEU A 17 38.13 -1.16 20.84
N ASP A 18 36.85 -1.45 21.02
CA ASP A 18 35.76 -0.75 20.33
C ASP A 18 35.41 0.60 20.97
N ASN A 19 35.61 0.75 22.28
CA ASN A 19 35.28 1.96 23.03
C ASN A 19 36.44 2.34 23.98
N PRO A 20 37.33 3.26 23.58
CA PRO A 20 38.45 3.67 24.42
C PRO A 20 37.95 4.34 25.71
N GLY A 21 38.48 3.91 26.85
CA GLY A 21 38.05 4.35 28.18
C GLY A 21 36.92 3.53 28.82
N CYS A 22 36.31 2.59 28.09
CA CYS A 22 35.39 1.62 28.67
C CYS A 22 36.14 0.39 29.19
N LYS A 23 35.72 -0.10 30.36
CA LYS A 23 36.28 -1.26 31.05
C LYS A 23 35.27 -2.39 31.12
N GLU A 24 35.74 -3.62 30.96
CA GLU A 24 34.91 -4.82 31.10
C GLU A 24 34.57 -5.12 32.57
N VAL A 25 33.36 -5.64 32.83
CA VAL A 25 32.97 -6.21 34.13
C VAL A 25 32.93 -7.73 34.00
N ASN A 26 33.74 -8.43 34.80
CA ASN A 26 33.81 -9.90 34.81
C ASN A 26 33.45 -10.45 36.20
N ALA A 27 33.37 -11.77 36.31
CA ALA A 27 33.27 -12.46 37.59
C ALA A 27 34.60 -13.16 37.85
N VAL A 28 35.30 -12.74 38.92
CA VAL A 28 36.60 -13.31 39.34
C VAL A 28 36.75 -13.08 40.83
N ASN A 29 37.52 -13.94 41.51
CA ASN A 29 37.82 -13.82 42.94
C ASN A 29 38.76 -12.64 43.24
N CYS A 30 38.29 -11.41 43.00
CA CYS A 30 38.98 -10.17 43.30
C CYS A 30 38.13 -9.31 44.24
N ASN A 31 38.80 -8.64 45.18
CA ASN A 31 38.13 -7.77 46.16
C ASN A 31 37.68 -6.47 45.49
N THR A 32 36.40 -6.39 45.18
CA THR A 32 35.74 -5.17 44.68
C THR A 32 34.54 -4.84 45.53
N SER A 33 34.39 -3.56 45.87
CA SER A 33 33.27 -3.06 46.67
C SER A 33 32.29 -2.30 45.77
N TRP A 34 31.01 -2.61 45.93
CA TRP A 34 29.93 -1.96 45.20
C TRP A 34 29.16 -1.05 46.14
N LYS A 35 29.30 0.27 45.95
CA LYS A 35 28.56 1.27 46.73
C LYS A 35 27.20 1.52 46.07
N ILE A 36 26.13 1.16 46.77
CA ILE A 36 24.77 1.45 46.32
C ILE A 36 24.38 2.85 46.81
N THR A 37 24.07 3.76 45.88
CA THR A 37 23.55 5.09 46.18
C THR A 37 22.06 5.14 45.85
N LEU A 38 21.26 5.68 46.77
CA LEU A 38 19.81 5.76 46.60
C LEU A 38 19.45 6.83 45.56
N PHE A 39 18.94 6.40 44.40
CA PHE A 39 18.39 7.32 43.41
C PHE A 39 16.97 7.75 43.77
N MET A 40 16.04 6.83 44.04
CA MET A 40 14.65 7.15 44.39
C MET A 40 14.06 6.15 45.39
N LYS A 41 13.18 6.62 46.27
CA LYS A 41 12.43 5.76 47.21
C LYS A 41 11.26 5.08 46.52
N TYR A 42 10.99 3.82 46.87
CA TYR A 42 9.83 3.07 46.35
C TYR A 42 8.49 3.80 46.58
N SER A 43 8.30 4.45 47.73
CA SER A 43 7.07 5.18 48.06
C SER A 43 6.82 6.42 47.17
N SER A 44 7.88 6.97 46.58
CA SER A 44 7.83 8.09 45.64
C SER A 44 7.67 7.64 44.19
N TYR A 45 7.77 6.33 43.91
CA TYR A 45 7.52 5.76 42.59
C TYR A 45 6.01 5.63 42.35
N ARG A 46 5.35 6.75 42.07
CA ARG A 46 3.95 6.74 41.61
C ARG A 46 3.88 7.13 40.14
N GLU A 47 2.92 6.59 39.40
CA GLU A 47 2.79 6.84 37.97
C GLU A 47 2.06 8.14 37.63
N ASP A 48 1.41 8.78 38.61
CA ASP A 48 0.66 10.02 38.48
C ASP A 48 1.54 11.27 38.63
N VAL A 49 2.71 11.14 39.26
CA VAL A 49 3.63 12.25 39.57
C VAL A 49 4.84 12.29 38.64
N LEU A 50 5.33 13.51 38.41
CA LEU A 50 6.52 13.79 37.64
C LEU A 50 7.77 13.39 38.43
N LYS A 51 8.63 12.58 37.80
CA LYS A 51 9.82 12.01 38.45
C LYS A 51 11.09 12.44 37.73
N GLY A 52 12.19 12.55 38.48
CA GLY A 52 13.52 12.64 37.89
C GLY A 52 13.82 11.37 37.09
N GLY A 53 14.21 11.54 35.82
CA GLY A 53 14.38 10.50 34.81
C GLY A 53 13.15 10.25 33.94
N ASP A 54 11.99 10.87 34.22
CA ASP A 54 10.85 10.79 33.30
C ASP A 54 11.14 11.61 32.04
N VAL A 55 10.75 11.07 30.88
CA VAL A 55 10.86 11.74 29.58
C VAL A 55 9.51 12.38 29.23
N VAL A 56 9.55 13.65 28.83
CA VAL A 56 8.37 14.45 28.54
C VAL A 56 8.51 15.21 27.22
N ARG A 57 7.37 15.66 26.71
CA ARG A 57 7.28 16.67 25.64
C ARG A 57 6.72 17.96 26.24
N LEU A 58 7.36 19.08 25.91
CA LEU A 58 6.89 20.40 26.29
C LEU A 58 6.03 20.95 25.14
N PHE A 59 4.72 21.07 25.39
CA PHE A 59 3.74 21.56 24.43
C PHE A 59 3.28 22.96 24.80
N HIS A 60 3.46 23.93 23.92
CA HIS A 60 3.01 25.30 24.14
C HIS A 60 1.49 25.40 23.93
N ALA A 61 0.75 25.80 24.97
CA ALA A 61 -0.72 25.80 24.94
C ALA A 61 -1.30 26.81 23.93
N GLU A 62 -0.79 28.05 23.90
CA GLU A 62 -1.35 29.11 23.03
C GLU A 62 -1.01 28.92 21.54
N GLN A 63 0.26 28.69 21.20
CA GLN A 63 0.67 28.50 19.81
C GLN A 63 0.36 27.11 19.26
N GLU A 64 -0.03 26.16 20.12
CA GLU A 64 -0.20 24.74 19.79
C GLU A 64 1.04 24.12 19.11
N LYS A 65 2.22 24.28 19.72
CA LYS A 65 3.50 23.82 19.13
C LYS A 65 4.35 23.08 20.14
N PHE A 66 5.11 22.10 19.67
CA PHE A 66 6.09 21.40 20.50
C PHE A 66 7.43 22.15 20.51
N LEU A 67 8.08 22.12 21.68
CA LEU A 67 9.46 22.54 21.85
C LEU A 67 10.41 21.46 21.31
N THR A 68 11.19 21.81 20.30
CA THR A 68 12.13 20.89 19.63
C THR A 68 13.54 21.46 19.59
N CYS A 69 14.52 20.57 19.59
CA CYS A 69 15.93 20.90 19.35
C CYS A 69 16.37 20.23 18.04
N ASP A 70 16.92 21.00 17.10
CA ASP A 70 17.45 20.46 15.84
C ASP A 70 18.71 21.20 15.39
N GLU A 71 19.46 20.57 14.50
CA GLU A 71 20.63 21.16 13.86
C GLU A 71 20.20 21.99 12.64
N TYR A 72 20.47 23.28 12.67
CA TYR A 72 20.32 24.20 11.54
C TYR A 72 21.63 24.96 11.34
N GLU A 73 22.12 25.07 10.10
CA GLU A 73 23.43 25.69 9.78
C GLU A 73 24.61 25.21 10.64
N LYS A 74 24.67 23.90 10.97
CA LYS A 74 25.70 23.29 11.84
C LYS A 74 25.70 23.79 13.29
N LYS A 75 24.63 24.44 13.75
CA LYS A 75 24.41 24.83 15.14
C LYS A 75 23.12 24.21 15.67
N GLN A 76 23.11 23.84 16.94
CA GLN A 76 21.93 23.29 17.60
C GLN A 76 21.03 24.45 18.06
N HIS A 77 19.83 24.52 17.50
CA HIS A 77 18.84 25.53 17.82
C HIS A 77 17.63 24.91 18.52
N ILE A 78 17.13 25.60 19.54
CA ILE A 78 15.87 25.26 20.21
C ILE A 78 14.78 26.20 19.69
N PHE A 79 13.67 25.62 19.25
CA PHE A 79 12.59 26.37 18.62
C PHE A 79 11.23 25.71 18.85
N LEU A 80 10.17 26.50 18.69
CA LEU A 80 8.81 25.97 18.55
C LEU A 80 8.57 25.59 17.10
N ARG A 81 8.24 24.31 16.87
CA ARG A 81 7.99 23.79 15.52
C ARG A 81 6.56 24.10 15.07
N THR A 82 6.41 24.82 13.97
CA THR A 82 5.10 25.04 13.33
C THR A 82 4.67 23.79 12.54
N THR A 83 3.44 23.31 12.77
CA THR A 83 2.87 22.13 12.08
C THR A 83 1.61 22.50 11.32
N LEU A 84 1.39 21.87 10.16
CA LEU A 84 0.19 22.06 9.32
C LEU A 84 -0.87 20.96 9.55
N ARG A 85 -0.73 20.17 10.62
CA ARG A 85 -1.72 19.14 10.96
C ARG A 85 -2.93 19.76 11.65
N GLN A 86 -4.11 19.18 11.43
CA GLN A 86 -5.36 19.60 12.09
C GLN A 86 -5.31 19.50 13.62
N SER A 87 -4.51 18.56 14.14
CA SER A 87 -4.28 18.39 15.57
C SER A 87 -2.78 18.47 15.84
N ALA A 88 -2.35 19.50 16.57
CA ALA A 88 -0.95 19.70 16.91
C ALA A 88 -0.40 18.61 17.84
N THR A 89 -1.22 18.07 18.75
CA THR A 89 -0.82 17.02 19.70
C THR A 89 -0.44 15.70 19.01
N SER A 90 -0.99 15.44 17.82
CA SER A 90 -0.62 14.29 16.99
C SER A 90 0.75 14.44 16.30
N ALA A 91 1.31 15.65 16.27
CA ALA A 91 2.58 15.97 15.59
C ALA A 91 3.79 15.69 16.49
N THR A 92 3.87 14.49 17.06
CA THR A 92 5.01 14.06 17.87
C THR A 92 6.28 14.00 17.00
N SER A 93 7.46 14.19 17.59
CA SER A 93 8.75 13.94 16.95
C SER A 93 9.73 13.41 17.99
N SER A 94 10.71 12.63 17.53
CA SER A 94 11.80 12.15 18.37
C SER A 94 12.69 13.29 18.88
N LYS A 95 12.75 14.41 18.15
CA LYS A 95 13.52 15.63 18.49
C LYS A 95 12.84 16.56 19.51
N ALA A 96 11.69 16.15 20.05
CA ALA A 96 10.92 16.92 21.04
C ALA A 96 10.99 16.32 22.45
N LEU A 97 11.88 15.34 22.67
CA LEU A 97 11.94 14.56 23.89
C LEU A 97 12.95 15.16 24.87
N TRP A 98 12.46 15.46 26.06
CA TRP A 98 13.22 16.07 27.14
C TRP A 98 13.18 15.16 28.37
N GLU A 99 14.34 14.67 28.79
CA GLU A 99 14.56 14.00 30.07
C GLU A 99 14.60 15.05 31.18
N ILE A 100 13.82 14.82 32.24
CA ILE A 100 13.76 15.71 33.39
C ILE A 100 14.73 15.24 34.46
N GLU A 101 15.64 16.11 34.88
CA GLU A 101 16.49 15.87 36.04
C GLU A 101 16.06 16.79 37.19
N VAL A 102 15.68 16.20 38.33
CA VAL A 102 15.36 16.93 39.56
C VAL A 102 16.64 17.12 40.34
N VAL A 103 17.05 18.38 40.54
CA VAL A 103 18.32 18.68 41.20
C VAL A 103 18.15 18.62 42.71
N HIS A 104 18.95 17.75 43.34
CA HIS A 104 19.10 17.66 44.78
C HIS A 104 20.54 18.01 45.19
N HIS A 105 20.76 18.22 46.50
CA HIS A 105 22.11 18.44 47.05
C HIS A 105 23.08 17.29 46.74
N ASP A 106 22.56 16.05 46.64
CA ASP A 106 23.35 14.88 46.27
C ASP A 106 23.26 14.63 44.75
N PRO A 107 24.39 14.59 44.02
CA PRO A 107 24.39 14.38 42.55
C PRO A 107 23.77 13.06 42.09
N CYS A 108 23.84 12.01 42.92
CA CYS A 108 23.32 10.68 42.60
C CYS A 108 21.85 10.48 43.01
N ARG A 109 21.21 11.51 43.56
CA ARG A 109 19.86 11.41 44.11
C ARG A 109 18.86 12.08 43.16
N GLY A 110 17.95 11.28 42.65
CA GLY A 110 16.73 11.75 41.98
C GLY A 110 15.54 11.79 42.95
N GLY A 111 14.39 12.21 42.45
CA GLY A 111 13.19 12.27 43.27
C GLY A 111 11.93 12.58 42.46
N ALA A 112 10.78 12.45 43.13
CA ALA A 112 9.55 13.04 42.63
C ALA A 112 9.66 14.57 42.74
N GLY A 113 9.38 15.26 41.65
CA GLY A 113 9.49 16.71 41.60
C GLY A 113 8.41 17.38 42.46
N GLN A 114 8.82 18.32 43.31
CA GLN A 114 7.93 19.25 44.01
C GLN A 114 7.92 20.58 43.26
N TRP A 115 6.90 21.42 43.48
CA TRP A 115 6.81 22.74 42.84
C TRP A 115 7.99 23.67 43.20
N ASN A 116 8.56 23.52 44.40
CA ASN A 116 9.75 24.26 44.84
C ASN A 116 11.09 23.62 44.42
N SER A 117 11.06 22.51 43.66
CA SER A 117 12.27 21.84 43.19
C SER A 117 12.88 22.57 41.99
N LEU A 118 14.19 22.38 41.82
CA LEU A 118 14.90 22.86 40.64
C LEU A 118 14.97 21.74 39.60
N PHE A 119 14.67 22.08 38.35
CA PHE A 119 14.60 21.15 37.23
C PHE A 119 15.65 21.50 36.17
N ARG A 120 16.27 20.47 35.60
CA ARG A 120 17.04 20.57 34.34
C ARG A 120 16.32 19.76 33.26
N PHE A 121 16.36 20.28 32.04
CA PHE A 121 15.81 19.59 30.87
C PHE A 121 16.96 19.18 29.97
N LYS A 122 17.12 17.87 29.78
CA LYS A 122 18.14 17.27 28.91
C LYS A 122 17.48 16.73 27.66
N HIS A 123 17.95 17.14 26.49
CA HIS A 123 17.44 16.65 25.22
C HIS A 123 17.92 15.22 24.99
N LEU A 124 16.99 14.28 24.78
CA LEU A 124 17.31 12.85 24.76
C LEU A 124 18.20 12.45 23.57
N ALA A 125 17.99 13.06 22.40
CA ALA A 125 18.72 12.66 21.19
C ALA A 125 20.17 13.19 21.13
N THR A 126 20.42 14.41 21.64
CA THR A 126 21.76 15.03 21.61
C THR A 126 22.50 14.96 22.93
N GLY A 127 21.79 14.75 24.05
CA GLY A 127 22.35 14.82 25.40
C GLY A 127 22.60 16.23 25.91
N ASN A 128 22.25 17.27 25.15
CA ASN A 128 22.45 18.67 25.55
C ASN A 128 21.36 19.15 26.52
N TYR A 129 21.69 20.13 27.34
CA TYR A 129 20.79 20.77 28.29
C TYR A 129 20.15 22.03 27.71
N LEU A 130 18.91 22.30 28.13
CA LEU A 130 18.25 23.57 27.91
C LEU A 130 18.90 24.65 28.79
N ALA A 131 19.27 25.78 28.21
CA ALA A 131 19.77 26.95 28.94
C ALA A 131 19.25 28.26 28.33
N ALA A 132 19.42 29.38 29.03
CA ALA A 132 19.14 30.71 28.49
C ALA A 132 20.42 31.58 28.46
N GLU A 133 20.72 32.14 27.28
CA GLU A 133 21.86 33.03 27.07
C GLU A 133 21.40 34.41 26.56
N LEU A 134 22.23 35.43 26.75
CA LEU A 134 21.92 36.81 26.34
C LEU A 134 21.77 36.88 24.83
N ASN A 135 20.66 37.44 24.34
CA ASN A 135 20.43 37.53 22.89
C ASN A 135 21.45 38.51 22.27
N PRO A 136 22.20 38.12 21.22
CA PRO A 136 23.13 39.03 20.53
C PRO A 136 22.46 40.30 20.02
N ASP A 137 21.23 40.19 19.50
CA ASP A 137 20.44 41.32 18.97
C ASP A 137 20.13 42.40 20.03
N TYR A 138 20.16 42.03 21.32
CA TYR A 138 19.93 42.97 22.43
C TYR A 138 21.15 43.86 22.70
N ARG A 139 22.37 43.34 22.45
CA ARG A 139 23.61 44.14 22.56
C ARG A 139 23.68 45.21 21.48
N ASP A 140 23.26 44.89 20.26
CA ASP A 140 23.26 45.85 19.15
C ASP A 140 22.23 46.96 19.38
N ALA A 141 21.07 46.65 19.97
CA ALA A 141 20.07 47.66 20.35
C ALA A 141 20.55 48.62 21.46
N GLN A 142 21.35 48.16 22.44
CA GLN A 142 21.95 49.05 23.45
C GLN A 142 23.09 49.92 22.90
N ASN A 143 23.85 49.43 21.92
CA ASN A 143 24.92 50.19 21.29
C ASN A 143 24.40 51.26 20.31
N GLU A 144 23.29 51.01 19.62
CA GLU A 144 22.64 52.05 18.79
C GLU A 144 21.89 53.11 19.63
N GLY A 145 21.40 52.75 20.83
CA GLY A 145 20.70 53.68 21.73
C GLY A 145 21.55 54.84 22.30
N LYS A 146 22.88 54.85 22.10
CA LYS A 146 23.76 55.97 22.47
C LYS A 146 24.11 56.91 21.31
N ASN A 147 23.71 56.60 20.06
CA ASN A 147 24.07 57.37 18.86
C ASN A 147 22.86 57.82 18.05
N VAL A 148 21.88 58.49 18.67
CA VAL A 148 20.84 59.21 17.92
C VAL A 148 20.86 60.69 18.30
N ARG A 149 21.58 61.48 17.49
CA ARG A 149 21.26 62.90 17.30
C ARG A 149 20.06 63.00 16.36
N ASP A 150 19.21 63.96 16.66
CA ASP A 150 17.98 64.37 15.98
C ASP A 150 17.99 64.21 14.45
N GLY A 151 16.87 63.73 13.92
CA GLY A 151 16.48 63.91 12.52
C GLY A 151 16.14 62.63 11.76
N ASP A 152 14.83 62.52 11.45
CA ASP A 152 14.17 61.70 10.41
C ASP A 152 13.53 60.35 10.78
N LEU A 153 12.20 60.32 10.56
CA LEU A 153 11.33 59.13 10.58
C LEU A 153 11.83 58.08 9.57
N PRO A 154 11.68 56.78 9.88
CA PRO A 154 10.67 56.02 9.11
C PRO A 154 9.94 54.92 9.91
N THR A 155 8.63 54.83 9.68
CA THR A 155 7.78 53.66 9.31
C THR A 155 8.13 52.20 9.70
N SER A 156 9.01 51.93 10.67
CA SER A 156 9.40 50.56 11.10
C SER A 156 8.94 50.20 12.53
N LYS A 157 7.93 50.88 13.08
CA LYS A 157 7.53 50.69 14.49
C LYS A 157 6.72 49.40 14.77
N LYS A 158 6.10 48.76 13.77
CA LYS A 158 5.32 47.52 14.01
C LYS A 158 6.17 46.23 14.00
N LYS A 159 7.30 46.19 13.29
CA LYS A 159 8.21 45.03 13.26
C LYS A 159 9.26 45.05 14.39
N ARG A 160 9.57 46.24 14.93
CA ARG A 160 10.61 46.44 15.97
C ARG A 160 10.14 46.21 17.42
N GLN A 161 8.85 46.34 17.71
CA GLN A 161 8.33 46.20 19.09
C GLN A 161 8.43 44.79 19.69
N ALA A 162 8.54 43.74 18.87
CA ALA A 162 8.67 42.36 19.37
C ALA A 162 10.11 41.99 19.73
N GLY A 163 11.11 42.58 19.06
CA GLY A 163 12.53 42.36 19.35
C GLY A 163 13.03 43.15 20.57
N GLU A 164 12.40 44.29 20.88
CA GLU A 164 12.79 45.18 22.00
C GLU A 164 12.58 44.59 23.40
N LYS A 165 11.85 43.47 23.55
CA LYS A 165 11.51 42.88 24.86
C LYS A 165 12.25 41.59 25.24
N ILE A 166 13.08 41.04 24.36
CA ILE A 166 13.71 39.73 24.57
C ILE A 166 15.19 39.91 24.93
N MET A 167 15.47 39.86 26.24
CA MET A 167 16.83 40.03 26.77
C MET A 167 17.68 38.74 26.65
N TYR A 168 17.06 37.57 26.85
CA TYR A 168 17.73 36.27 26.75
C TYR A 168 16.92 35.31 25.87
N THR A 169 17.61 34.43 25.17
CA THR A 169 17.03 33.42 24.28
C THR A 169 17.46 32.02 24.70
N LEU A 170 16.63 31.02 24.45
CA LEU A 170 16.95 29.64 24.79
C LEU A 170 18.01 29.05 23.84
N VAL A 171 19.05 28.44 24.42
CA VAL A 171 20.20 27.86 23.72
C VAL A 171 20.48 26.45 24.27
N SER A 172 21.02 25.58 23.42
CA SER A 172 21.38 24.21 23.74
C SER A 172 22.84 24.18 24.22
N VAL A 173 23.07 23.76 25.48
CA VAL A 173 24.42 23.73 26.10
C VAL A 173 24.83 22.29 26.41
N PRO A 174 26.03 21.84 26.03
CA PRO A 174 26.45 20.45 26.23
C PRO A 174 26.77 20.09 27.70
N HIS A 175 27.08 21.08 28.55
CA HIS A 175 27.41 20.85 29.97
C HIS A 175 26.25 21.24 30.88
N GLY A 176 25.68 20.26 31.58
CA GLY A 176 24.55 20.45 32.48
C GLY A 176 24.90 20.94 33.88
N ASN A 177 26.14 21.35 34.17
CA ASN A 177 26.53 21.81 35.51
C ASN A 177 26.30 23.31 35.72
N ASP A 178 26.08 24.06 34.64
CA ASP A 178 25.94 25.51 34.70
C ASP A 178 24.61 25.93 35.33
N ILE A 179 24.64 27.04 36.09
CA ILE A 179 23.47 27.65 36.73
C ILE A 179 22.46 28.12 35.67
N ALA A 180 22.93 28.42 34.46
CA ALA A 180 22.11 28.84 33.33
C ALA A 180 21.20 27.73 32.76
N SER A 181 21.32 26.49 33.23
CA SER A 181 20.44 25.37 32.82
C SER A 181 19.38 25.00 33.88
N LEU A 182 19.27 25.81 34.95
CA LEU A 182 18.31 25.58 36.03
C LEU A 182 17.00 26.34 35.82
N PHE A 183 15.89 25.60 35.90
CA PHE A 183 14.54 26.13 35.79
C PHE A 183 13.70 25.78 37.02
N GLU A 184 12.80 26.70 37.38
CA GLU A 184 11.74 26.48 38.37
C GLU A 184 10.39 26.38 37.66
N LEU A 185 9.54 25.47 38.13
CA LEU A 185 8.20 25.27 37.61
C LEU A 185 7.19 26.03 38.45
N ASP A 186 6.41 26.89 37.82
CA ASP A 186 5.29 27.58 38.46
C ASP A 186 3.95 26.98 37.99
N ALA A 187 3.05 26.72 38.93
CA ALA A 187 1.76 26.13 38.65
C ALA A 187 0.79 27.18 38.08
N THR A 188 -0.02 26.80 37.09
CA THR A 188 -1.11 27.66 36.59
C THR A 188 -2.34 27.65 37.51
N THR A 189 -2.47 26.64 38.37
CA THR A 189 -3.56 26.48 39.34
C THR A 189 -3.04 26.68 40.76
N LEU A 190 -3.89 27.14 41.68
CA LEU A 190 -3.52 27.39 43.08
C LEU A 190 -3.27 26.06 43.82
N GLN A 191 -2.05 25.55 43.73
CA GLN A 191 -1.58 24.36 44.45
C GLN A 191 -0.62 24.74 45.58
N ARG A 192 -0.53 23.92 46.64
CA ARG A 192 0.44 24.15 47.72
C ARG A 192 1.86 23.88 47.18
N ALA A 193 2.82 24.70 47.59
CA ALA A 193 4.22 24.62 47.12
C ALA A 193 4.92 23.27 47.43
N ASP A 194 4.47 22.56 48.48
CA ASP A 194 5.03 21.26 48.89
C ASP A 194 4.38 20.06 48.17
N CYS A 195 3.39 20.30 47.31
CA CYS A 195 2.74 19.24 46.55
C CYS A 195 3.65 18.71 45.42
N LEU A 196 3.44 17.44 45.08
CA LEU A 196 4.10 16.79 43.95
C LEU A 196 3.50 17.30 42.63
N VAL A 197 4.35 17.48 41.63
CA VAL A 197 3.92 17.91 40.29
C VAL A 197 3.23 16.75 39.56
N PRO A 198 1.97 16.89 39.11
CA PRO A 198 1.31 15.86 38.31
C PRO A 198 1.90 15.76 36.89
N ARG A 199 1.89 14.56 36.29
CA ARG A 199 2.52 14.26 34.98
C ARG A 199 1.97 15.06 33.78
N ASN A 200 0.70 15.46 33.79
CA ASN A 200 0.04 16.19 32.71
C ASN A 200 -0.42 17.59 33.17
N SER A 201 0.49 18.34 33.77
CA SER A 201 0.21 19.68 34.30
C SER A 201 0.63 20.78 33.32
N TYR A 202 -0.08 21.90 33.39
CA TYR A 202 0.31 23.15 32.74
C TYR A 202 1.22 23.91 33.69
N VAL A 203 2.43 24.20 33.23
CA VAL A 203 3.48 24.85 34.00
C VAL A 203 4.01 26.07 33.27
N ARG A 204 4.53 27.02 34.03
CA ARG A 204 5.34 28.11 33.51
C ARG A 204 6.80 27.88 33.90
N LEU A 205 7.70 28.20 32.98
CA LEU A 205 9.14 28.00 33.18
C LEU A 205 9.77 29.34 33.59
N ARG A 206 10.38 29.35 34.78
CA ARG A 206 11.16 30.48 35.29
C ARG A 206 12.63 30.12 35.27
N HIS A 207 13.45 30.91 34.59
CA HIS A 207 14.91 30.70 34.56
C HIS A 207 15.55 31.27 35.84
N LEU A 208 16.32 30.45 36.55
CA LEU A 208 16.83 30.82 37.88
C LEU A 208 17.91 31.92 37.82
N CYS A 209 18.85 31.81 36.87
CA CYS A 209 20.02 32.69 36.81
C CYS A 209 19.65 34.15 36.47
N THR A 210 18.71 34.35 35.56
CA THR A 210 18.28 35.70 35.11
C THR A 210 16.97 36.16 35.73
N ASN A 211 16.29 35.28 36.48
CA ASN A 211 14.95 35.50 37.02
C ASN A 211 13.92 35.96 35.96
N THR A 212 14.00 35.40 34.76
CA THR A 212 13.11 35.70 33.63
C THR A 212 12.17 34.54 33.33
N TRP A 213 10.98 34.86 32.80
CA TRP A 213 9.97 33.90 32.35
C TRP A 213 10.17 33.57 30.88
N VAL A 214 10.00 32.31 30.51
CA VAL A 214 10.07 31.86 29.11
C VAL A 214 8.80 32.31 28.36
N THR A 215 8.99 32.96 27.21
CA THR A 215 7.91 33.48 26.36
C THR A 215 8.14 33.08 24.90
N SER A 216 7.11 32.57 24.26
CA SER A 216 7.08 32.26 22.84
C SER A 216 7.17 33.55 22.00
N THR A 217 7.83 33.46 20.85
CA THR A 217 7.92 34.58 19.91
C THR A 217 7.51 34.11 18.53
N SER A 218 7.02 35.04 17.70
CA SER A 218 6.70 34.78 16.29
C SER A 218 7.89 35.05 15.37
N ILE A 219 9.11 35.22 15.91
CA ILE A 219 10.32 35.49 15.14
C ILE A 219 10.82 34.16 14.56
N PRO A 220 10.82 33.99 13.23
CA PRO A 220 11.36 32.79 12.61
C PRO A 220 12.89 32.80 12.63
N ILE A 221 13.48 31.62 12.79
CA ILE A 221 14.93 31.42 12.61
C ILE A 221 15.25 31.21 11.13
N ASP A 222 14.39 30.45 10.43
CA ASP A 222 14.56 30.13 8.99
C ASP A 222 14.00 31.26 8.10
N THR A 223 14.73 32.37 7.97
CA THR A 223 14.30 33.46 7.07
C THR A 223 14.49 33.14 5.58
N ASP A 224 15.31 32.12 5.28
CA ASP A 224 15.74 31.80 3.91
C ASP A 224 14.80 30.80 3.21
N GLU A 225 13.94 30.10 3.96
CA GLU A 225 12.96 29.18 3.38
C GLU A 225 11.62 29.88 3.08
N GLU A 226 10.96 29.53 1.97
CA GLU A 226 9.66 30.10 1.56
C GLU A 226 8.57 29.99 2.64
N ARG A 227 8.72 29.06 3.59
CA ARG A 227 7.82 28.88 4.74
C ARG A 227 8.61 28.57 6.01
N PRO A 228 8.75 29.53 6.96
CA PRO A 228 9.50 29.30 8.18
C PRO A 228 8.79 28.30 9.10
N VAL A 229 9.52 27.28 9.55
CA VAL A 229 9.01 26.24 10.45
C VAL A 229 9.53 26.43 11.88
N MET A 230 10.73 26.99 12.04
CA MET A 230 11.38 27.22 13.33
C MET A 230 11.07 28.60 13.90
N LEU A 231 10.40 28.64 15.06
CA LEU A 231 10.16 29.90 15.80
C LEU A 231 11.04 30.00 17.04
N LYS A 232 11.72 31.13 17.19
CA LYS A 232 12.60 31.41 18.32
C LYS A 232 11.80 31.56 19.62
N ILE A 233 12.42 31.20 20.73
CA ILE A 233 11.84 31.38 22.07
C ILE A 233 12.70 32.39 22.83
N GLY A 234 12.02 33.36 23.42
CA GLY A 234 12.62 34.41 24.22
C GLY A 234 12.35 34.21 25.70
N THR A 235 12.94 35.08 26.50
CA THR A 235 12.59 35.24 27.90
C THR A 235 12.33 36.72 28.19
N CYS A 236 11.37 36.97 29.07
CA CYS A 236 10.98 38.31 29.50
C CYS A 236 10.96 38.40 31.04
N GLN A 237 11.18 39.59 31.60
CA GLN A 237 11.10 39.81 33.05
C GLN A 237 9.65 39.84 33.56
N THR A 238 8.69 40.20 32.70
CA THR A 238 7.27 40.25 33.05
C THR A 238 6.64 38.86 32.99
N LYS A 239 5.91 38.50 34.04
CA LYS A 239 5.10 37.27 34.06
C LYS A 239 3.88 37.44 33.16
N GLU A 240 3.80 36.65 32.10
CA GLU A 240 2.64 36.62 31.20
C GLU A 240 1.81 35.36 31.46
N ASP A 241 0.53 35.52 31.78
CA ASP A 241 -0.32 34.38 32.16
C ASP A 241 -0.65 33.45 30.99
N LYS A 242 -0.53 33.94 29.75
CA LYS A 242 -0.83 33.23 28.50
C LYS A 242 0.28 32.24 28.07
N GLU A 243 1.48 32.44 28.59
CA GLU A 243 2.67 31.67 28.23
C GLU A 243 2.79 30.45 29.15
N ALA A 244 2.06 29.38 28.81
CA ALA A 244 2.03 28.13 29.56
C ALA A 244 2.43 26.93 28.69
N PHE A 245 3.28 26.08 29.26
CA PHE A 245 3.70 24.80 28.67
C PHE A 245 2.93 23.66 29.35
N ALA A 246 2.30 22.80 28.56
CA ALA A 246 1.83 21.51 29.03
C ALA A 246 3.00 20.52 29.04
N ILE A 247 3.25 19.90 30.19
CA ILE A 247 4.11 18.74 30.30
C ILE A 247 3.29 17.55 29.83
N VAL A 248 3.73 16.86 28.77
CA VAL A 248 3.08 15.65 28.26
C VAL A 248 4.02 14.47 28.51
N SER A 249 3.62 13.55 29.39
CA SER A 249 4.42 12.37 29.70
C SER A 249 4.51 11.41 28.51
N VAL A 250 5.69 10.85 28.28
CA VAL A 250 5.94 9.89 27.20
C VAL A 250 6.07 8.48 27.79
N PRO A 251 5.44 7.45 27.19
CA PRO A 251 5.57 6.09 27.68
C PRO A 251 7.00 5.56 27.47
N LEU A 252 7.48 4.76 28.43
CA LEU A 252 8.83 4.17 28.40
C LEU A 252 9.05 3.21 27.21
N SER A 253 7.99 2.67 26.59
CA SER A 253 8.12 1.90 25.35
C SER A 253 8.66 2.77 24.21
N GLU A 254 8.18 4.00 24.06
CA GLU A 254 8.63 4.90 23.00
C GLU A 254 10.10 5.32 23.19
N VAL A 255 10.51 5.52 24.45
CA VAL A 255 11.91 5.83 24.81
C VAL A 255 12.82 4.65 24.44
N ARG A 256 12.46 3.43 24.82
CA ARG A 256 13.22 2.22 24.45
C ARG A 256 13.33 2.02 22.94
N ASP A 257 12.24 2.27 22.22
CA ASP A 257 12.20 2.19 20.75
C ASP A 257 13.15 3.22 20.10
N LEU A 258 13.23 4.43 20.68
CA LEU A 258 14.16 5.47 20.23
C LEU A 258 15.62 5.13 20.54
N ASP A 259 15.92 4.69 21.76
CA ASP A 259 17.28 4.32 22.17
C ASP A 259 17.80 3.18 21.31
N PHE A 260 16.98 2.16 21.07
CA PHE A 260 17.27 1.07 20.15
C PHE A 260 17.59 1.59 18.74
N ALA A 261 16.78 2.51 18.21
CA ALA A 261 17.01 3.10 16.89
C ALA A 261 18.33 3.91 16.81
N ASN A 262 18.64 4.70 17.85
CA ASN A 262 19.85 5.50 17.91
C ASN A 262 21.11 4.62 18.00
N ASP A 263 21.07 3.60 18.85
CA ASP A 263 22.19 2.67 19.00
C ASP A 263 22.37 1.80 17.75
N ALA A 264 21.28 1.35 17.13
CA ALA A 264 21.33 0.68 15.83
C ALA A 264 22.00 1.58 14.77
N ASN A 265 21.64 2.87 14.69
CA ASN A 265 22.27 3.81 13.77
C ASN A 265 23.79 3.95 14.02
N LYS A 266 24.25 4.06 15.27
CA LYS A 266 25.69 4.16 15.60
C LYS A 266 26.46 2.91 15.18
N VAL A 267 25.90 1.72 15.45
CA VAL A 267 26.51 0.43 15.08
C VAL A 267 26.57 0.29 13.56
N LEU A 268 25.46 0.58 12.86
CA LEU A 268 25.41 0.51 11.40
C LEU A 268 26.34 1.53 10.74
N ALA A 269 26.42 2.76 11.25
CA ALA A 269 27.34 3.78 10.73
C ALA A 269 28.82 3.36 10.87
N THR A 270 29.17 2.73 11.99
CA THR A 270 30.50 2.16 12.20
C THR A 270 30.77 1.00 11.24
N ALA A 271 29.77 0.13 11.04
CA ALA A 271 29.85 -0.96 10.08
C ALA A 271 30.01 -0.46 8.64
N VAL A 272 29.29 0.58 8.21
CA VAL A 272 29.44 1.21 6.89
C VAL A 272 30.84 1.76 6.69
N LYS A 273 31.41 2.48 7.67
CA LYS A 273 32.80 2.96 7.59
C LYS A 273 33.81 1.81 7.47
N LYS A 274 33.62 0.73 8.22
CA LYS A 274 34.48 -0.47 8.16
C LYS A 274 34.33 -1.21 6.82
N LEU A 275 33.12 -1.26 6.26
CA LEU A 275 32.84 -1.79 4.92
C LEU A 275 33.49 -0.94 3.83
N GLU A 276 33.41 0.38 3.92
CA GLU A 276 34.12 1.29 3.01
C GLU A 276 35.64 1.13 3.14
N ASN A 277 36.16 0.80 4.33
CA ASN A 277 37.59 0.54 4.54
C ASN A 277 38.04 -0.87 4.12
N GLY A 278 37.12 -1.82 3.89
CA GLY A 278 37.42 -3.19 3.44
C GLY A 278 37.84 -4.17 4.54
N THR A 279 37.78 -3.77 5.82
CA THR A 279 38.30 -4.54 6.97
C THR A 279 37.16 -5.06 7.86
N ILE A 280 36.18 -5.77 7.30
CA ILE A 280 35.08 -6.36 8.10
C ILE A 280 35.43 -7.78 8.57
N THR A 281 35.36 -8.01 9.88
CA THR A 281 35.58 -9.35 10.47
C THR A 281 34.34 -10.24 10.37
N GLN A 282 34.50 -11.56 10.48
CA GLN A 282 33.37 -12.51 10.45
C GLN A 282 32.41 -12.31 11.64
N ASN A 283 32.93 -11.97 12.81
CA ASN A 283 32.12 -11.75 14.00
C ASN A 283 31.27 -10.49 13.86
N GLU A 284 31.85 -9.37 13.41
CA GLU A 284 31.11 -8.14 13.14
C GLU A 284 30.01 -8.36 12.11
N ARG A 285 30.29 -9.12 11.05
CA ARG A 285 29.28 -9.49 10.06
C ARG A 285 28.09 -10.20 10.71
N ARG A 286 28.35 -11.17 11.59
CA ARG A 286 27.30 -11.90 12.31
C ARG A 286 26.49 -10.99 13.23
N PHE A 287 27.13 -10.02 13.89
CA PHE A 287 26.45 -9.01 14.70
C PHE A 287 25.58 -8.07 13.87
N VAL A 288 26.08 -7.59 12.72
CA VAL A 288 25.30 -6.76 11.79
C VAL A 288 24.11 -7.53 11.23
N THR A 289 24.29 -8.79 10.86
CA THR A 289 23.18 -9.65 10.42
C THR A 289 22.12 -9.77 11.50
N LYS A 290 22.49 -10.09 12.74
CA LYS A 290 21.54 -10.19 13.85
C LYS A 290 20.83 -8.86 14.14
N LEU A 291 21.55 -7.74 14.08
CA LEU A 291 20.96 -6.40 14.24
C LEU A 291 19.92 -6.10 13.16
N LEU A 292 20.18 -6.49 11.91
CA LEU A 292 19.22 -6.33 10.81
C LEU A 292 17.99 -7.22 11.00
N GLU A 293 18.14 -8.43 11.54
CA GLU A 293 17.01 -9.29 11.91
C GLU A 293 16.16 -8.64 13.02
N ASP A 294 16.81 -8.14 14.07
CA ASP A 294 16.14 -7.44 15.17
C ASP A 294 15.42 -6.18 14.66
N LEU A 295 15.98 -5.46 13.68
CA LEU A 295 15.33 -4.32 13.03
C LEU A 295 14.06 -4.71 12.25
N ILE A 296 14.01 -5.89 11.63
CA ILE A 296 12.81 -6.37 10.92
C ILE A 296 11.70 -6.64 11.93
N PHE A 297 11.99 -7.36 13.02
CA PHE A 297 11.03 -7.60 14.09
C PHE A 297 10.57 -6.31 14.78
N PHE A 298 11.49 -5.36 14.96
CA PHE A 298 11.20 -4.04 15.50
C PHE A 298 10.20 -3.28 14.62
N VAL A 299 10.41 -3.21 13.31
CA VAL A 299 9.48 -2.52 12.40
C VAL A 299 8.15 -3.26 12.25
N ALA A 300 8.18 -4.60 12.30
CA ALA A 300 6.98 -5.44 12.20
C ALA A 300 6.12 -5.48 13.47
N ASP A 301 6.67 -5.07 14.62
CA ASP A 301 6.04 -5.19 15.95
C ASP A 301 5.64 -6.64 16.30
N VAL A 302 6.47 -7.60 15.87
CA VAL A 302 6.28 -9.03 16.12
C VAL A 302 7.41 -9.55 17.01
N LEU A 303 7.07 -10.32 18.04
CA LEU A 303 8.04 -11.00 18.89
C LEU A 303 8.76 -12.10 18.09
N ASN A 304 10.08 -12.19 18.23
CA ASN A 304 10.88 -13.19 17.55
C ASN A 304 10.58 -14.59 18.10
N ASN A 305 9.73 -15.34 17.41
CA ASN A 305 9.31 -16.70 17.76
C ASN A 305 10.13 -17.78 17.03
N GLY A 306 11.28 -17.44 16.43
CA GLY A 306 12.08 -18.38 15.63
C GLY A 306 11.54 -18.63 14.22
N GLN A 307 10.72 -17.72 13.69
CA GLN A 307 10.28 -17.74 12.29
C GLN A 307 11.39 -17.24 11.36
N GLU A 308 11.40 -17.71 10.11
CA GLU A 308 12.31 -17.16 9.10
C GLU A 308 12.03 -15.67 8.89
N VAL A 309 13.04 -14.85 9.14
CA VAL A 309 12.95 -13.38 9.18
C VAL A 309 12.48 -12.79 7.84
N LEU A 310 12.71 -13.53 6.75
CA LEU A 310 12.36 -13.13 5.39
C LEU A 310 10.85 -13.22 5.10
N ASP A 311 10.09 -14.02 5.85
CA ASP A 311 8.67 -14.27 5.60
C ASP A 311 7.74 -13.52 6.56
N VAL A 312 8.28 -12.69 7.47
CA VAL A 312 7.47 -11.93 8.44
C VAL A 312 6.55 -10.96 7.70
N VAL A 313 5.25 -11.24 7.71
CA VAL A 313 4.22 -10.39 7.10
C VAL A 313 3.72 -9.39 8.14
N ILE A 314 3.76 -8.10 7.80
CA ILE A 314 3.20 -7.05 8.62
C ILE A 314 1.69 -6.98 8.36
N SER A 315 0.88 -7.29 9.38
CA SER A 315 -0.57 -7.12 9.33
C SER A 315 -0.99 -5.68 9.63
N LYS A 316 -0.26 -4.96 10.50
CA LYS A 316 -0.48 -3.53 10.81
C LYS A 316 0.85 -2.80 11.04
N PRO A 317 1.32 -1.94 10.12
CA PRO A 317 2.58 -1.22 10.29
C PRO A 317 2.48 -0.15 11.37
N ASN A 318 3.46 -0.09 12.28
CA ASN A 318 3.55 0.97 13.28
C ASN A 318 4.21 2.23 12.68
N ARG A 319 3.39 3.26 12.46
CA ARG A 319 3.82 4.52 11.84
C ARG A 319 4.90 5.26 12.62
N GLU A 320 4.90 5.16 13.96
CA GLU A 320 5.90 5.84 14.78
C GLU A 320 7.27 5.16 14.66
N ARG A 321 7.34 3.83 14.64
CA ARG A 321 8.60 3.10 14.40
C ARG A 321 9.15 3.34 12.99
N GLN A 322 8.31 3.32 11.97
CA GLN A 322 8.73 3.66 10.59
C GLN A 322 9.27 5.08 10.48
N LYS A 323 8.70 6.01 11.24
CA LYS A 323 9.17 7.39 11.32
C LYS A 323 10.50 7.50 12.06
N LEU A 324 10.70 6.75 13.15
CA LEU A 324 11.99 6.66 13.84
C LEU A 324 13.11 6.16 12.90
N MET A 325 12.84 5.14 12.08
CA MET A 325 13.81 4.63 11.10
C MET A 325 14.34 5.71 10.14
N ARG A 326 13.49 6.68 9.77
CA ARG A 326 13.89 7.82 8.93
C ARG A 326 14.53 8.94 9.75
N GLU A 327 13.91 9.38 10.85
CA GLU A 327 14.39 10.51 11.66
C GLU A 327 15.76 10.23 12.29
N GLN A 328 16.05 8.97 12.65
CA GLN A 328 17.34 8.54 13.22
C GLN A 328 18.36 8.10 12.17
N ASN A 329 18.12 8.40 10.88
CA ASN A 329 19.03 8.13 9.75
C ASN A 329 19.40 6.64 9.53
N ILE A 330 18.65 5.69 10.09
CA ILE A 330 18.92 4.25 9.89
C ILE A 330 18.78 3.89 8.40
N LEU A 331 17.77 4.44 7.70
CA LEU A 331 17.59 4.21 6.26
C LEU A 331 18.82 4.67 5.45
N ALA A 332 19.46 5.77 5.86
CA ALA A 332 20.68 6.26 5.20
C ALA A 332 21.82 5.26 5.36
N GLN A 333 21.99 4.69 6.57
CA GLN A 333 23.01 3.68 6.83
C GLN A 333 22.73 2.37 6.08
N ILE A 334 21.46 1.94 5.97
CA ILE A 334 21.08 0.76 5.17
C ILE A 334 21.48 0.95 3.71
N PHE A 335 21.21 2.12 3.12
CA PHE A 335 21.72 2.44 1.78
C PHE A 335 23.25 2.52 1.73
N GLY A 336 23.91 2.95 2.82
CA GLY A 336 25.36 2.87 2.97
C GLY A 336 25.86 1.43 2.86
N ILE A 337 25.23 0.49 3.56
CA ILE A 337 25.55 -0.96 3.49
C ILE A 337 25.27 -1.53 2.10
N LEU A 338 24.23 -1.06 1.42
CA LEU A 338 23.92 -1.48 0.05
C LEU A 338 24.92 -0.92 -0.98
N LYS A 339 25.54 0.24 -0.74
CA LYS A 339 26.48 0.88 -1.68
C LYS A 339 27.95 0.51 -1.41
N ALA A 340 28.35 0.48 -0.14
CA ALA A 340 29.74 0.36 0.28
C ALA A 340 30.47 -0.89 -0.29
N PRO A 341 29.85 -2.09 -0.34
CA PRO A 341 30.50 -3.29 -0.90
C PRO A 341 30.85 -3.18 -2.40
N PHE A 342 30.16 -2.30 -3.13
CA PHE A 342 30.25 -2.19 -4.60
C PHE A 342 30.93 -0.90 -5.07
N LYS A 343 31.32 0.02 -4.17
CA LYS A 343 32.07 1.22 -4.56
C LYS A 343 33.50 0.82 -4.94
N GLU A 344 33.91 1.19 -6.15
CA GLU A 344 35.31 1.08 -6.58
C GLU A 344 36.15 2.13 -5.83
N LYS A 345 37.24 1.69 -5.18
CA LYS A 345 38.25 2.63 -4.68
C LYS A 345 39.18 3.00 -5.82
N ALA A 346 39.73 4.21 -5.74
CA ALA A 346 40.84 4.63 -6.60
C ALA A 346 42.04 3.70 -6.40
N GLY A 347 42.17 2.68 -7.27
CA GLY A 347 43.32 1.75 -7.34
C GLY A 347 43.11 0.36 -6.71
N GLU A 348 42.05 0.13 -5.93
CA GLU A 348 41.65 -1.20 -5.45
C GLU A 348 40.24 -1.49 -5.95
N GLY A 349 40.07 -2.58 -6.69
CA GLY A 349 38.79 -2.99 -7.25
C GLY A 349 37.68 -3.12 -6.18
N PRO A 350 36.41 -3.18 -6.60
CA PRO A 350 35.29 -3.30 -5.68
C PRO A 350 35.45 -4.57 -4.82
N MET A 351 35.16 -4.46 -3.52
CA MET A 351 35.32 -5.56 -2.56
C MET A 351 34.49 -6.80 -2.93
N LEU A 352 33.34 -6.57 -3.58
CA LEU A 352 32.46 -7.59 -4.14
C LEU A 352 32.00 -7.13 -5.53
N ARG A 353 32.06 -8.03 -6.51
CA ARG A 353 31.30 -7.85 -7.76
C ARG A 353 29.91 -8.44 -7.57
N LEU A 354 28.89 -7.80 -8.15
CA LEU A 354 27.51 -8.28 -8.02
C LEU A 354 27.35 -9.72 -8.54
N GLU A 355 28.17 -10.09 -9.53
CA GLU A 355 28.21 -11.42 -10.15
C GLU A 355 28.76 -12.51 -9.21
N ASP A 356 29.59 -12.14 -8.21
CA ASP A 356 30.17 -13.09 -7.26
C ASP A 356 29.21 -13.47 -6.12
N LEU A 357 28.03 -12.83 -6.01
CA LEU A 357 27.05 -13.17 -4.95
C LEU A 357 26.39 -14.54 -5.13
N GLY A 358 26.58 -15.19 -6.28
CA GLY A 358 26.19 -16.58 -6.51
C GLY A 358 27.08 -17.60 -5.77
N ASP A 359 28.28 -17.21 -5.35
CA ASP A 359 29.22 -18.10 -4.66
C ASP A 359 28.85 -18.31 -3.19
N GLN A 360 28.94 -19.57 -2.72
CA GLN A 360 28.66 -19.95 -1.33
C GLN A 360 29.52 -19.18 -0.30
N ARG A 361 30.71 -18.72 -0.69
CA ARG A 361 31.60 -17.90 0.14
C ARG A 361 30.98 -16.54 0.52
N TYR A 362 30.12 -16.00 -0.34
CA TYR A 362 29.44 -14.72 -0.14
C TYR A 362 27.99 -14.87 0.31
N ALA A 363 27.53 -16.09 0.60
CA ALA A 363 26.18 -16.33 1.14
C ALA A 363 25.82 -15.48 2.38
N PRO A 364 26.73 -15.23 3.35
CA PRO A 364 26.42 -14.33 4.47
C PRO A 364 26.19 -12.87 4.04
N TYR A 365 26.86 -12.41 2.98
CA TYR A 365 26.64 -11.06 2.43
C TYR A 365 25.32 -11.00 1.66
N LYS A 366 25.01 -12.03 0.85
CA LYS A 366 23.72 -12.14 0.18
C LYS A 366 22.56 -12.10 1.19
N TYR A 367 22.66 -12.85 2.29
CA TYR A 367 21.66 -12.83 3.36
C TYR A 367 21.55 -11.44 4.02
N MET A 368 22.68 -10.78 4.33
CA MET A 368 22.68 -9.42 4.88
C MET A 368 21.97 -8.41 3.96
N LEU A 369 22.21 -8.49 2.65
CA LEU A 369 21.58 -7.60 1.68
C LEU A 369 20.08 -7.89 1.51
N ARG A 370 19.66 -9.17 1.55
CA ARG A 370 18.24 -9.55 1.59
C ARG A 370 17.52 -8.95 2.82
N LEU A 371 18.16 -9.00 4.00
CA LEU A 371 17.62 -8.36 5.20
C LEU A 371 17.51 -6.83 5.02
N CYS A 372 18.50 -6.19 4.40
CA CYS A 372 18.44 -4.75 4.10
C CYS A 372 17.23 -4.39 3.24
N TYR A 373 16.99 -5.11 2.14
CA TYR A 373 15.80 -4.91 1.29
C TYR A 373 14.51 -5.20 2.04
N ARG A 374 14.48 -6.22 2.90
CA ARG A 374 13.30 -6.51 3.73
C ARG A 374 12.98 -5.39 4.72
N VAL A 375 13.99 -4.82 5.39
CA VAL A 375 13.82 -3.63 6.25
C VAL A 375 13.29 -2.45 5.43
N LEU A 376 13.84 -2.21 4.25
CA LEU A 376 13.37 -1.15 3.35
C LEU A 376 11.89 -1.36 2.98
N ARG A 377 11.50 -2.58 2.61
CA ARG A 377 10.13 -2.96 2.28
C ARG A 377 9.16 -2.69 3.43
N HIS A 378 9.53 -3.04 4.65
CA HIS A 378 8.68 -2.77 5.82
C HIS A 378 8.62 -1.29 6.20
N SER A 379 9.69 -0.54 5.94
CA SER A 379 9.73 0.90 6.23
C SER A 379 8.89 1.77 5.29
N GLN A 380 8.54 1.27 4.10
CA GLN A 380 7.80 2.01 3.06
C GLN A 380 6.29 1.72 3.02
N GLN A 381 5.82 0.66 3.69
CA GLN A 381 4.39 0.30 3.73
C GLN A 381 3.55 1.44 4.30
N ASP A 382 2.55 1.89 3.54
CA ASP A 382 1.60 2.96 3.87
C ASP A 382 2.20 4.30 4.33
N TYR A 383 3.46 4.59 3.97
CA TYR A 383 4.14 5.80 4.43
C TYR A 383 4.89 6.56 3.33
N ARG A 384 4.16 7.49 2.70
CA ARG A 384 4.59 8.34 1.59
C ARG A 384 5.95 9.03 1.77
N LYS A 385 6.22 9.58 2.95
CA LYS A 385 7.49 10.31 3.20
C LYS A 385 8.70 9.38 3.17
N ASN A 386 8.55 8.11 3.55
CA ASN A 386 9.62 7.13 3.45
C ASN A 386 9.78 6.65 2.00
N GLN A 387 8.68 6.49 1.26
CA GLN A 387 8.70 6.16 -0.17
C GLN A 387 9.44 7.24 -0.98
N GLU A 388 9.15 8.53 -0.74
CA GLU A 388 9.87 9.65 -1.37
C GLU A 388 11.37 9.68 -1.02
N TYR A 389 11.74 9.28 0.21
CA TYR A 389 13.14 9.19 0.62
C TYR A 389 13.88 8.04 -0.08
N ILE A 390 13.26 6.86 -0.14
CA ILE A 390 13.80 5.65 -0.80
C ILE A 390 13.93 5.88 -2.31
N ALA A 391 12.95 6.54 -2.93
CA ALA A 391 12.96 6.86 -4.36
C ALA A 391 14.16 7.71 -4.81
N LYS A 392 14.79 8.48 -3.92
CA LYS A 392 16.04 9.21 -4.25
C LYS A 392 17.22 8.29 -4.58
N ASN A 393 17.21 7.07 -4.03
CA ASN A 393 18.26 6.06 -4.25
C ASN A 393 17.82 4.96 -5.23
N PHE A 394 16.79 5.20 -6.03
CA PHE A 394 16.22 4.21 -6.95
C PHE A 394 17.26 3.59 -7.89
N CYS A 395 18.19 4.39 -8.44
CA CYS A 395 19.25 3.91 -9.32
C CYS A 395 20.14 2.82 -8.67
N VAL A 396 20.38 2.90 -7.36
CA VAL A 396 21.19 1.90 -6.64
C VAL A 396 20.45 0.58 -6.51
N MET A 397 19.14 0.64 -6.28
CA MET A 397 18.31 -0.55 -6.21
C MET A 397 18.23 -1.23 -7.58
N GLN A 398 18.14 -0.44 -8.67
CA GLN A 398 18.11 -0.95 -10.04
C GLN A 398 19.36 -1.73 -10.43
N SER A 399 20.56 -1.21 -10.12
CA SER A 399 21.81 -1.92 -10.43
C SER A 399 21.93 -3.27 -9.73
N GLN A 400 21.17 -3.47 -8.65
CA GLN A 400 21.19 -4.68 -7.81
C GLN A 400 20.06 -5.67 -8.14
N ILE A 401 19.24 -5.39 -9.15
CA ILE A 401 18.18 -6.29 -9.63
C ILE A 401 18.78 -7.49 -10.36
N GLY A 402 18.20 -8.68 -10.13
CA GLY A 402 18.58 -9.91 -10.84
C GLY A 402 19.72 -10.71 -10.20
N TYR A 403 20.09 -10.38 -8.97
CA TYR A 403 21.09 -11.10 -8.17
C TYR A 403 20.47 -11.85 -6.97
N ASP A 404 19.15 -12.05 -6.97
CA ASP A 404 18.41 -12.80 -5.94
C ASP A 404 18.60 -12.23 -4.51
N ILE A 405 18.50 -10.90 -4.42
CA ILE A 405 18.68 -10.10 -3.20
C ILE A 405 17.31 -9.55 -2.68
N LEU A 406 16.17 -9.93 -3.30
CA LEU A 406 14.84 -9.39 -2.98
C LEU A 406 14.72 -7.88 -3.20
N ALA A 407 15.57 -7.32 -4.09
CA ALA A 407 15.47 -5.92 -4.51
C ALA A 407 14.14 -5.70 -5.24
N GLU A 408 13.75 -6.71 -6.01
CA GLU A 408 12.54 -6.75 -6.81
C GLU A 408 11.25 -6.55 -5.99
N ASP A 409 11.08 -7.29 -4.88
CA ASP A 409 9.91 -7.17 -3.99
C ASP A 409 9.79 -5.80 -3.32
N THR A 410 10.93 -5.14 -3.11
CA THR A 410 10.96 -3.80 -2.51
C THR A 410 10.55 -2.76 -3.55
N ILE A 411 11.00 -2.93 -4.80
CA ILE A 411 10.68 -2.04 -5.91
C ILE A 411 9.20 -2.16 -6.27
N THR A 412 8.64 -3.36 -6.40
CA THR A 412 7.20 -3.53 -6.65
C THR A 412 6.35 -2.87 -5.58
N ALA A 413 6.67 -3.12 -4.31
CA ALA A 413 5.95 -2.52 -3.20
C ALA A 413 6.12 -0.98 -3.13
N LEU A 414 7.24 -0.43 -3.60
CA LEU A 414 7.47 1.02 -3.68
C LEU A 414 6.61 1.67 -4.78
N LEU A 415 6.52 0.99 -5.92
CA LEU A 415 5.84 1.47 -7.12
C LEU A 415 4.33 1.24 -7.06
N HIS A 416 3.91 0.23 -6.30
CA HIS A 416 2.50 -0.04 -6.02
C HIS A 416 1.83 1.19 -5.38
N ASN A 417 0.70 1.60 -5.95
CA ASN A 417 -0.17 2.69 -5.46
C ASN A 417 0.45 4.10 -5.39
N ASN A 418 1.61 4.33 -6.03
CA ASN A 418 2.35 5.60 -5.96
C ASN A 418 2.52 6.33 -7.31
N ARG A 419 1.41 6.70 -7.96
CA ARG A 419 1.39 7.44 -9.25
C ARG A 419 2.38 8.62 -9.33
N LYS A 420 2.42 9.50 -8.32
CA LYS A 420 3.30 10.69 -8.33
C LYS A 420 4.79 10.36 -8.28
N LEU A 421 5.17 9.23 -7.68
CA LEU A 421 6.57 8.79 -7.67
C LEU A 421 6.96 8.22 -9.03
N LEU A 422 6.05 7.44 -9.65
CA LEU A 422 6.21 6.91 -10.99
C LEU A 422 6.44 8.04 -12.00
N GLU A 423 5.58 9.06 -12.00
CA GLU A 423 5.69 10.19 -12.93
C GLU A 423 6.98 11.02 -12.76
N LYS A 424 7.51 11.11 -11.53
CA LYS A 424 8.68 11.96 -11.24
C LYS A 424 10.01 11.24 -11.40
N HIS A 425 10.08 9.97 -11.03
CA HIS A 425 11.34 9.24 -10.94
C HIS A 425 11.56 8.34 -12.15
N ILE A 426 10.51 7.85 -12.82
CA ILE A 426 10.70 6.97 -13.97
C ILE A 426 11.10 7.75 -15.20
N THR A 427 12.31 7.47 -15.68
CA THR A 427 12.86 8.07 -16.90
C THR A 427 13.18 7.00 -17.95
N ALA A 428 13.39 7.43 -19.18
CA ALA A 428 13.78 6.57 -20.30
C ALA A 428 15.00 5.67 -20.00
N LYS A 429 16.02 6.21 -19.32
CA LYS A 429 17.25 5.48 -18.96
C LYS A 429 16.99 4.31 -18.02
N GLU A 430 16.01 4.46 -17.15
CA GLU A 430 15.65 3.44 -16.18
C GLU A 430 14.96 2.26 -16.87
N ILE A 431 14.03 2.55 -17.78
CA ILE A 431 13.38 1.52 -18.60
C ILE A 431 14.41 0.83 -19.48
N GLU A 432 15.34 1.55 -20.11
CA GLU A 432 16.43 0.97 -20.89
C GLU A 432 17.29 0.00 -20.06
N THR A 433 17.59 0.36 -18.81
CA THR A 433 18.30 -0.52 -17.87
C THR A 433 17.50 -1.78 -17.58
N PHE A 434 16.19 -1.68 -17.34
CA PHE A 434 15.29 -2.84 -17.18
C PHE A 434 15.27 -3.74 -18.42
N VAL A 435 15.22 -3.17 -19.61
CA VAL A 435 15.26 -3.92 -20.88
C VAL A 435 16.60 -4.64 -21.04
N SER A 436 17.71 -4.00 -20.69
CA SER A 436 19.03 -4.64 -20.70
C SER A 436 19.13 -5.78 -19.69
N LEU A 437 18.50 -5.64 -18.51
CA LEU A 437 18.41 -6.68 -17.49
C LEU A 437 17.55 -7.85 -17.95
N LEU A 438 16.41 -7.60 -18.61
CA LEU A 438 15.57 -8.62 -19.24
C LEU A 438 16.32 -9.41 -20.31
N ARG A 439 17.17 -8.74 -21.11
CA ARG A 439 18.01 -9.40 -22.11
C ARG A 439 19.06 -10.31 -21.46
N ARG A 440 19.58 -9.94 -20.29
CA ARG A 440 20.60 -10.71 -19.56
C ARG A 440 20.00 -11.86 -18.73
N ASN A 441 18.95 -11.56 -17.99
CA ASN A 441 18.23 -12.46 -17.11
C ASN A 441 16.79 -12.54 -17.62
N ARG A 442 16.48 -13.57 -18.41
CA ARG A 442 15.14 -13.82 -18.97
C ARG A 442 14.15 -14.34 -17.93
N GLU A 443 14.14 -13.69 -16.77
CA GLU A 443 13.25 -14.04 -15.68
C GLU A 443 11.87 -13.41 -15.93
N PRO A 444 10.78 -14.19 -15.94
CA PRO A 444 9.45 -13.68 -16.24
C PRO A 444 8.95 -12.58 -15.27
N ARG A 445 9.51 -12.54 -14.05
CA ARG A 445 9.16 -11.55 -13.03
C ARG A 445 9.46 -10.11 -13.45
N PHE A 446 10.52 -9.87 -14.24
CA PHE A 446 10.84 -8.52 -14.70
C PHE A 446 9.79 -7.96 -15.66
N LEU A 447 9.14 -8.82 -16.46
CA LEU A 447 8.02 -8.41 -17.30
C LEU A 447 6.80 -8.04 -16.46
N ASP A 448 6.56 -8.78 -15.37
CA ASP A 448 5.48 -8.45 -14.44
C ASP A 448 5.67 -7.06 -13.82
N TYR A 449 6.91 -6.71 -13.48
CA TYR A 449 7.25 -5.37 -12.96
C TYR A 449 7.02 -4.27 -14.00
N LEU A 450 7.39 -4.49 -15.26
CA LEU A 450 7.05 -3.55 -16.33
C LEU A 450 5.52 -3.42 -16.48
N SER A 451 4.78 -4.51 -16.27
CA SER A 451 3.32 -4.51 -16.30
C SER A 451 2.73 -3.72 -15.12
N ASP A 452 3.30 -3.85 -13.92
CA ASP A 452 2.91 -3.08 -12.74
C ASP A 452 3.29 -1.60 -12.85
N LEU A 453 4.35 -1.27 -13.59
CA LEU A 453 4.74 0.11 -13.86
C LEU A 453 3.74 0.86 -14.75
N CYS A 454 2.99 0.14 -15.59
CA CYS A 454 1.94 0.72 -16.43
C CYS A 454 0.68 1.11 -15.63
N VAL A 455 0.46 0.49 -14.45
CA VAL A 455 -0.81 0.58 -13.72
C VAL A 455 -0.58 0.99 -12.26
N SER A 456 -1.25 2.04 -11.79
CA SER A 456 -1.24 2.43 -10.38
C SER A 456 -2.67 2.50 -9.85
N ASN A 457 -2.99 1.76 -8.78
CA ASN A 457 -4.36 1.65 -8.25
C ASN A 457 -5.40 1.37 -9.36
N THR A 458 -5.15 0.38 -10.22
CA THR A 458 -5.98 0.03 -11.39
C THR A 458 -6.20 1.15 -12.43
N THR A 459 -5.54 2.30 -12.30
CA THR A 459 -5.54 3.39 -13.30
C THR A 459 -4.27 3.37 -14.15
N ALA A 460 -4.42 3.59 -15.46
CA ALA A 460 -3.27 3.70 -16.36
C ALA A 460 -2.47 5.00 -16.12
N ILE A 461 -1.16 4.93 -16.34
CA ILE A 461 -0.29 6.11 -16.41
C ILE A 461 0.20 6.28 -17.86
N PRO A 462 -0.42 7.19 -18.64
CA PRO A 462 -0.09 7.39 -20.05
C PRO A 462 1.39 7.64 -20.34
N VAL A 463 2.04 8.46 -19.50
CA VAL A 463 3.46 8.83 -19.68
C VAL A 463 4.37 7.60 -19.56
N THR A 464 4.14 6.76 -18.55
CA THR A 464 4.93 5.54 -18.35
C THR A 464 4.64 4.51 -19.43
N GLN A 465 3.37 4.35 -19.82
CA GLN A 465 2.97 3.48 -20.92
C GLN A 465 3.67 3.89 -22.22
N GLU A 466 3.65 5.18 -22.59
CA GLU A 466 4.30 5.69 -23.80
C GLU A 466 5.80 5.37 -23.82
N LEU A 467 6.50 5.57 -22.70
CA LEU A 467 7.92 5.25 -22.59
C LEU A 467 8.15 3.75 -22.79
N ILE A 468 7.43 2.89 -22.07
CA ILE A 468 7.56 1.43 -22.17
C ILE A 468 7.26 0.97 -23.60
N CYS A 469 6.24 1.52 -24.26
CA CYS A 469 5.91 1.22 -25.65
C CYS A 469 7.07 1.52 -26.60
N LYS A 470 7.67 2.71 -26.50
CA LYS A 470 8.78 3.10 -27.38
C LYS A 470 10.02 2.23 -27.20
N PHE A 471 10.32 1.79 -25.97
CA PHE A 471 11.50 0.99 -25.69
C PHE A 471 11.31 -0.50 -25.96
N MET A 472 10.14 -1.07 -25.62
CA MET A 472 9.88 -2.50 -25.81
C MET A 472 9.54 -2.87 -27.26
N LEU A 473 8.79 -2.03 -27.96
CA LEU A 473 8.41 -2.26 -29.36
C LEU A 473 9.47 -1.75 -30.35
N SER A 474 10.62 -1.27 -29.85
CA SER A 474 11.74 -0.88 -30.71
C SER A 474 12.30 -2.11 -31.42
N PRO A 475 12.58 -2.04 -32.74
CA PRO A 475 13.10 -3.17 -33.51
C PRO A 475 14.46 -3.67 -32.98
N GLY A 476 15.21 -2.84 -32.26
CA GLY A 476 16.47 -3.23 -31.61
C GLY A 476 16.30 -4.16 -30.38
N ASN A 477 15.08 -4.31 -29.86
CA ASN A 477 14.74 -5.15 -28.71
C ASN A 477 13.73 -6.27 -29.05
N ALA A 478 13.47 -6.49 -30.34
CA ALA A 478 12.56 -7.53 -30.82
C ALA A 478 13.06 -8.97 -30.51
N ASP A 479 14.32 -9.12 -30.09
CA ASP A 479 14.93 -10.38 -29.65
C ASP A 479 14.40 -10.87 -28.29
N ILE A 480 13.82 -9.98 -27.49
CA ILE A 480 13.29 -10.26 -26.15
C ILE A 480 11.82 -10.73 -26.22
N LEU A 481 11.12 -10.38 -27.30
CA LEU A 481 9.70 -10.65 -27.47
C LEU A 481 9.47 -11.97 -28.22
N ILE A 482 8.53 -12.77 -27.75
CA ILE A 482 8.03 -13.95 -28.46
C ILE A 482 7.10 -13.48 -29.57
N GLN A 483 7.36 -13.92 -30.80
CA GLN A 483 6.51 -13.65 -31.96
C GLN A 483 5.45 -14.73 -32.10
N THR A 484 4.20 -14.30 -32.23
CA THR A 484 3.05 -15.19 -32.43
C THR A 484 2.58 -15.05 -33.87
N LYS A 485 2.52 -16.16 -34.62
CA LYS A 485 2.03 -16.16 -36.00
C LYS A 485 0.99 -17.26 -36.20
N LEU A 486 -0.02 -16.94 -37.00
CA LEU A 486 -0.92 -17.93 -37.57
C LEU A 486 -0.23 -18.54 -38.79
N VAL A 487 -0.05 -19.86 -38.80
CA VAL A 487 0.53 -20.56 -39.96
C VAL A 487 -0.51 -21.57 -40.45
N SER A 488 -0.96 -21.38 -41.68
CA SER A 488 -1.74 -22.40 -42.40
C SER A 488 -0.79 -23.47 -42.91
N MET A 489 -1.05 -24.74 -42.59
CA MET A 489 -0.31 -25.88 -43.12
C MET A 489 -0.82 -26.28 -44.52
N GLN A 490 -0.80 -25.34 -45.47
CA GLN A 490 -0.81 -25.69 -46.89
C GLN A 490 0.63 -25.67 -47.41
N MET A 491 1.36 -26.75 -47.19
CA MET A 491 2.59 -27.02 -47.93
C MET A 491 2.24 -27.74 -49.24
N ASP A 492 2.72 -27.16 -50.34
CA ASP A 492 2.71 -27.68 -51.70
C ASP A 492 3.08 -29.17 -51.78
N ASN A 493 2.08 -30.03 -51.97
CA ASN A 493 2.26 -31.35 -52.57
C ASN A 493 1.27 -31.48 -53.74
N PRO A 494 1.70 -31.20 -54.99
CA PRO A 494 0.93 -31.60 -56.15
C PRO A 494 1.20 -33.08 -56.37
N ILE A 495 0.31 -33.95 -55.90
CA ILE A 495 -0.13 -35.25 -56.49
C ILE A 495 -0.79 -36.09 -55.38
N GLU A 496 -2.05 -36.47 -55.66
CA GLU A 496 -2.83 -37.55 -55.03
C GLU A 496 -3.21 -37.41 -53.54
N SER A 497 -4.37 -36.79 -53.28
CA SER A 497 -5.51 -37.53 -52.71
C SER A 497 -6.73 -36.61 -52.64
N ALA A 498 -7.54 -36.62 -53.70
CA ALA A 498 -8.90 -36.12 -53.64
C ALA A 498 -9.78 -37.23 -53.09
N MET A 499 -9.93 -37.32 -51.75
CA MET A 499 -11.07 -37.97 -51.06
C MET A 499 -10.94 -37.71 -49.54
N LEU A 500 -11.91 -36.96 -49.00
CA LEU A 500 -12.33 -36.88 -47.59
C LEU A 500 -11.41 -36.16 -46.57
N SER A 501 -11.63 -34.85 -46.38
CA SER A 501 -11.74 -34.23 -45.05
C SER A 501 -12.40 -32.85 -45.16
N ASP A 502 -13.53 -32.70 -44.48
CA ASP A 502 -14.26 -31.45 -44.24
C ASP A 502 -13.79 -30.88 -42.89
N ASP A 503 -12.47 -30.75 -42.70
CA ASP A 503 -11.87 -30.24 -41.48
C ASP A 503 -11.41 -28.79 -41.69
N ILE A 504 -12.06 -27.87 -41.01
CA ILE A 504 -11.82 -26.42 -41.02
C ILE A 504 -10.57 -26.04 -40.16
N ASP A 505 -9.72 -27.00 -39.79
CA ASP A 505 -8.76 -26.85 -38.67
C ASP A 505 -7.26 -26.90 -39.05
N ASP A 506 -6.87 -26.44 -40.24
CA ASP A 506 -5.47 -26.47 -40.73
C ASP A 506 -4.63 -25.20 -40.40
N GLU A 507 -5.11 -24.31 -39.55
CA GLU A 507 -4.41 -23.08 -39.16
C GLU A 507 -4.03 -23.09 -37.67
N GLU A 508 -2.79 -23.50 -37.38
CA GLU A 508 -2.26 -23.56 -36.02
C GLU A 508 -1.45 -22.31 -35.64
N VAL A 509 -1.47 -21.99 -34.35
CA VAL A 509 -0.72 -20.85 -33.78
C VAL A 509 0.69 -21.31 -33.40
N TRP A 510 1.69 -20.69 -34.04
CA TRP A 510 3.10 -20.93 -33.79
C TRP A 510 3.73 -19.80 -32.98
N LEU A 511 4.53 -20.18 -31.98
CA LEU A 511 5.36 -19.27 -31.19
C LEU A 511 6.80 -19.39 -31.66
N TYR A 512 7.40 -18.26 -32.03
CA TYR A 512 8.81 -18.15 -32.37
C TYR A 512 9.52 -17.31 -31.32
N TRP A 513 10.56 -17.87 -30.70
CA TRP A 513 11.40 -17.16 -29.75
C TRP A 513 12.87 -17.45 -30.04
N ILE A 514 13.72 -16.48 -29.72
CA ILE A 514 15.17 -16.67 -29.76
C ILE A 514 15.56 -17.10 -28.35
N ASP A 515 16.36 -18.14 -28.12
CA ASP A 515 16.85 -18.53 -26.78
C ASP A 515 18.04 -17.64 -26.32
N SER A 516 18.49 -17.79 -25.06
CA SER A 516 19.66 -17.14 -24.46
C SER A 516 20.93 -17.35 -25.30
N ASN A 517 21.01 -18.49 -26.00
CA ASN A 517 22.10 -18.83 -26.92
C ASN A 517 21.97 -18.20 -28.32
N LYS A 518 20.97 -17.32 -28.52
CA LYS A 518 20.61 -16.70 -29.80
C LYS A 518 20.11 -17.66 -30.88
N GLU A 519 19.68 -18.86 -30.50
CA GLU A 519 19.10 -19.83 -31.43
C GLU A 519 17.60 -19.58 -31.60
N PRO A 520 17.08 -19.51 -32.84
CA PRO A 520 15.65 -19.38 -33.09
C PRO A 520 14.96 -20.73 -32.88
N HIS A 521 14.01 -20.75 -31.95
CA HIS A 521 13.11 -21.88 -31.71
C HIS A 521 11.70 -21.51 -32.17
N GLY A 522 10.99 -22.50 -32.72
CA GLY A 522 9.59 -22.38 -33.09
C GLY A 522 8.84 -23.64 -32.66
N LYS A 523 7.74 -23.48 -31.90
CA LYS A 523 6.85 -24.59 -31.53
C LYS A 523 5.38 -24.16 -31.66
N ALA A 524 4.51 -25.12 -31.96
CA ALA A 524 3.06 -24.94 -31.90
C ALA A 524 2.60 -24.79 -30.45
N ILE A 525 1.64 -23.87 -30.20
CA ILE A 525 1.18 -23.57 -28.84
C ILE A 525 0.52 -24.76 -28.14
N ARG A 526 -0.18 -25.63 -28.90
CA ARG A 526 -0.82 -26.86 -28.42
C ARG A 526 0.21 -27.86 -27.90
N HIS A 527 1.26 -28.09 -28.68
CA HIS A 527 2.36 -28.99 -28.30
C HIS A 527 3.10 -28.45 -27.07
N LEU A 528 3.35 -27.13 -27.01
CA LEU A 528 3.97 -26.49 -25.85
C LEU A 528 3.12 -26.65 -24.58
N ALA A 529 1.79 -26.51 -24.69
CA ALA A 529 0.88 -26.68 -23.56
C ALA A 529 0.81 -28.14 -23.08
N GLN A 530 0.87 -29.10 -24.01
CA GLN A 530 0.89 -30.52 -23.67
C GLN A 530 2.21 -30.91 -22.98
N GLU A 531 3.37 -30.49 -23.51
CA GLU A 531 4.68 -30.75 -22.90
C GLU A 531 4.82 -30.06 -21.53
N ALA A 532 4.20 -28.89 -21.34
CA ALA A 532 4.12 -28.23 -20.04
C ALA A 532 3.27 -29.02 -19.04
N LYS A 533 2.16 -29.63 -19.48
CA LYS A 533 1.34 -30.54 -18.65
C LYS A 533 2.08 -31.83 -18.30
N GLU A 534 2.94 -32.31 -19.20
CA GLU A 534 3.81 -33.47 -18.99
C GLU A 534 5.02 -33.17 -18.08
N GLY A 535 5.24 -31.90 -17.71
CA GLY A 535 6.18 -31.48 -16.67
C GLY A 535 7.55 -31.02 -17.17
N THR A 536 7.69 -30.73 -18.46
CA THR A 536 8.96 -30.19 -19.01
C THR A 536 9.18 -28.77 -18.52
N LYS A 537 10.18 -28.59 -17.63
CA LYS A 537 10.46 -27.28 -16.98
C LYS A 537 10.78 -26.16 -17.98
N ALA A 538 11.51 -26.45 -19.05
CA ALA A 538 11.87 -25.45 -20.06
C ALA A 538 10.63 -24.89 -20.78
N ASP A 539 9.71 -25.77 -21.20
CA ASP A 539 8.48 -25.35 -21.89
C ASP A 539 7.52 -24.61 -20.94
N LEU A 540 7.47 -25.00 -19.66
CA LEU A 540 6.72 -24.28 -18.63
C LEU A 540 7.27 -22.86 -18.40
N GLU A 541 8.59 -22.68 -18.40
CA GLU A 541 9.24 -21.38 -18.28
C GLU A 541 8.94 -20.48 -19.48
N VAL A 542 8.98 -21.03 -20.71
CA VAL A 542 8.61 -20.30 -21.93
C VAL A 542 7.14 -19.89 -21.92
N LEU A 543 6.23 -20.80 -21.54
CA LEU A 543 4.79 -20.52 -21.45
C LEU A 543 4.50 -19.47 -20.37
N THR A 544 5.21 -19.56 -19.24
CA THR A 544 5.14 -18.57 -18.16
C THR A 544 5.61 -17.19 -18.65
N TYR A 545 6.75 -17.14 -19.35
CA TYR A 545 7.27 -15.91 -19.94
C TYR A 545 6.28 -15.29 -20.95
N TYR A 546 5.71 -16.12 -21.83
CA TYR A 546 4.69 -15.69 -22.79
C TYR A 546 3.44 -15.13 -22.09
N ARG A 547 2.99 -15.76 -21.00
CA ARG A 547 1.88 -15.25 -20.19
C ARG A 547 2.15 -13.85 -19.65
N TYR A 548 3.33 -13.60 -19.09
CA TYR A 548 3.70 -12.27 -18.60
C TYR A 548 3.86 -11.25 -19.74
N GLN A 549 4.34 -11.67 -20.91
CA GLN A 549 4.39 -10.82 -22.11
C GLN A 549 2.98 -10.39 -22.54
N LEU A 550 2.00 -11.31 -22.56
CA LEU A 550 0.61 -10.98 -22.89
C LEU A 550 -0.01 -10.02 -21.86
N ASN A 551 0.24 -10.23 -20.56
CA ASN A 551 -0.23 -9.31 -19.52
C ASN A 551 0.39 -7.91 -19.67
N LEU A 552 1.69 -7.82 -20.01
CA LEU A 552 2.34 -6.55 -20.31
C LEU A 552 1.68 -5.85 -21.50
N PHE A 553 1.43 -6.57 -22.61
CA PHE A 553 0.73 -6.01 -23.77
C PHE A 553 -0.67 -5.52 -23.41
N ALA A 554 -1.42 -6.29 -22.62
CA ALA A 554 -2.76 -5.91 -22.18
C ALA A 554 -2.73 -4.60 -21.36
N ARG A 555 -1.76 -4.44 -20.46
CA ARG A 555 -1.61 -3.22 -19.63
C ARG A 555 -1.02 -2.02 -20.37
N MET A 556 -0.20 -2.26 -21.40
CA MET A 556 0.29 -1.20 -22.28
C MET A 556 -0.83 -0.58 -23.13
N CYS A 557 -1.82 -1.38 -23.53
CA CYS A 557 -2.97 -0.93 -24.32
C CYS A 557 -4.10 -0.30 -23.48
N LEU A 558 -4.04 -0.38 -22.15
CA LEU A 558 -5.07 0.12 -21.24
C LEU A 558 -5.31 1.63 -21.44
N ASP A 559 -6.58 2.05 -21.37
CA ASP A 559 -7.05 3.44 -21.54
C ASP A 559 -6.65 4.05 -22.91
N ARG A 560 -6.86 3.28 -24.00
CA ARG A 560 -6.75 3.73 -25.42
C ARG A 560 -5.37 4.24 -25.85
N GLN A 561 -4.30 3.60 -25.40
CA GLN A 561 -2.94 3.91 -25.88
C GLN A 561 -2.71 3.43 -27.32
N TYR A 562 -3.06 4.25 -28.31
CA TYR A 562 -2.97 3.91 -29.74
C TYR A 562 -1.57 3.59 -30.26
N LEU A 563 -0.52 4.09 -29.60
CA LEU A 563 0.86 3.78 -29.97
C LEU A 563 1.14 2.26 -29.86
N ALA A 564 0.69 1.64 -28.77
CA ALA A 564 0.79 0.20 -28.57
C ALA A 564 -0.21 -0.55 -29.45
N ILE A 565 -1.47 -0.12 -29.43
CA ILE A 565 -2.57 -0.83 -30.11
C ILE A 565 -2.28 -0.97 -31.60
N ASN A 566 -1.80 0.08 -32.28
CA ASN A 566 -1.55 0.03 -33.71
C ASN A 566 -0.42 -0.94 -34.08
N GLN A 567 0.60 -1.08 -33.23
CA GLN A 567 1.71 -2.00 -33.47
C GLN A 567 1.33 -3.44 -33.11
N ILE A 568 0.72 -3.65 -31.94
CA ILE A 568 0.39 -5.01 -31.45
C ILE A 568 -0.79 -5.61 -32.22
N SER A 569 -1.79 -4.80 -32.62
CA SER A 569 -2.93 -5.27 -33.42
C SER A 569 -2.54 -5.84 -34.78
N THR A 570 -1.37 -5.49 -35.33
CA THR A 570 -0.86 -6.10 -36.57
C THR A 570 -0.27 -7.48 -36.34
N GLN A 571 0.23 -7.75 -35.14
CA GLN A 571 0.81 -9.05 -34.77
C GLN A 571 -0.26 -10.01 -34.24
N LEU A 572 -1.27 -9.50 -33.52
CA LEU A 572 -2.31 -10.28 -32.86
C LEU A 572 -3.70 -9.89 -33.40
N SER A 573 -4.17 -10.63 -34.39
CA SER A 573 -5.51 -10.46 -34.96
C SER A 573 -6.60 -10.97 -34.01
N VAL A 574 -7.84 -10.49 -34.21
CA VAL A 574 -9.02 -10.93 -33.42
C VAL A 574 -9.23 -12.45 -33.54
N ASP A 575 -9.09 -12.99 -34.76
CA ASP A 575 -9.27 -14.40 -35.05
C ASP A 575 -8.23 -15.29 -34.31
N LEU A 576 -6.96 -14.86 -34.27
CA LEU A 576 -5.91 -15.55 -33.53
C LEU A 576 -6.22 -15.61 -32.03
N ILE A 577 -6.63 -14.48 -31.44
CA ILE A 577 -6.95 -14.42 -30.00
C ILE A 577 -8.18 -15.28 -29.69
N LEU A 578 -9.20 -15.25 -30.54
CA LEU A 578 -10.40 -16.06 -30.37
C LEU A 578 -10.09 -17.55 -30.38
N ARG A 579 -9.26 -18.03 -31.32
CA ARG A 579 -8.85 -19.45 -31.35
C ARG A 579 -8.08 -19.86 -30.10
N CYS A 580 -7.14 -19.03 -29.65
CA CYS A 580 -6.43 -19.29 -28.39
C CYS A 580 -7.35 -19.27 -27.16
N MET A 581 -8.46 -18.53 -27.20
CA MET A 581 -9.44 -18.46 -26.13
C MET A 581 -10.39 -19.67 -26.14
N SER A 582 -10.75 -20.17 -27.33
CA SER A 582 -11.63 -21.33 -27.53
C SER A 582 -10.94 -22.68 -27.31
N ASP A 583 -9.62 -22.75 -27.46
CA ASP A 583 -8.87 -24.01 -27.32
C ASP A 583 -8.83 -24.49 -25.85
N GLU A 584 -9.48 -25.62 -25.57
CA GLU A 584 -9.53 -26.25 -24.24
C GLU A 584 -8.21 -26.95 -23.85
N SER A 585 -7.31 -27.21 -24.80
CA SER A 585 -6.02 -27.84 -24.51
C SER A 585 -5.08 -26.92 -23.73
N LEU A 586 -5.29 -25.60 -23.83
CA LEU A 586 -4.46 -24.57 -23.22
C LEU A 586 -4.80 -24.35 -21.72
N PRO A 587 -3.82 -23.96 -20.89
CA PRO A 587 -4.07 -23.61 -19.49
C PRO A 587 -5.05 -22.45 -19.33
N PHE A 588 -5.93 -22.51 -18.32
CA PHE A 588 -6.95 -21.47 -18.07
C PHE A 588 -6.32 -20.09 -17.82
N ASP A 589 -5.17 -20.03 -17.14
CA ASP A 589 -4.41 -18.80 -16.89
C ASP A 589 -3.95 -18.11 -18.21
N LEU A 590 -3.57 -18.89 -19.21
CA LEU A 590 -3.14 -18.37 -20.51
C LEU A 590 -4.33 -17.84 -21.31
N ARG A 591 -5.44 -18.61 -21.33
CA ARG A 591 -6.71 -18.20 -21.92
C ARG A 591 -7.22 -16.89 -21.29
N ALA A 592 -7.13 -16.76 -19.97
CA ALA A 592 -7.51 -15.54 -19.26
C ALA A 592 -6.67 -14.32 -19.69
N SER A 593 -5.36 -14.53 -19.92
CA SER A 593 -4.47 -13.48 -20.42
C SER A 593 -4.84 -13.03 -21.84
N PHE A 594 -5.25 -13.96 -22.71
CA PHE A 594 -5.78 -13.66 -24.04
C PHE A 594 -7.13 -12.91 -23.98
N CYS A 595 -8.05 -13.30 -23.09
CA CYS A 595 -9.31 -12.58 -22.86
C CYS A 595 -9.05 -11.12 -22.48
N ARG A 596 -8.13 -10.90 -21.53
CA ARG A 596 -7.74 -9.56 -21.06
C ARG A 596 -7.13 -8.72 -22.19
N LEU A 597 -6.31 -9.35 -23.03
CA LEU A 597 -5.70 -8.69 -24.17
C LEU A 597 -6.74 -8.29 -25.23
N MET A 598 -7.70 -9.18 -25.53
CA MET A 598 -8.80 -8.90 -26.44
C MET A 598 -9.61 -7.69 -26.00
N LEU A 599 -9.87 -7.61 -24.69
CA LEU A 599 -10.60 -6.50 -24.09
C LEU A 599 -9.89 -5.15 -24.30
N HIS A 600 -8.62 -5.04 -23.91
CA HIS A 600 -7.92 -3.74 -23.95
C HIS A 600 -7.41 -3.34 -25.33
N MET A 601 -7.27 -4.28 -26.27
CA MET A 601 -6.75 -3.98 -27.60
C MET A 601 -7.84 -3.77 -28.65
N HIS A 602 -8.86 -4.64 -28.68
CA HIS A 602 -9.86 -4.66 -29.75
C HIS A 602 -11.21 -4.11 -29.29
N VAL A 603 -11.59 -4.36 -28.03
CA VAL A 603 -12.87 -3.91 -27.48
C VAL A 603 -12.78 -2.46 -26.98
N ASP A 604 -11.73 -2.06 -26.26
CA ASP A 604 -11.52 -0.65 -25.87
C ASP A 604 -10.81 0.18 -26.97
N ARG A 605 -11.51 0.40 -28.10
CA ARG A 605 -11.02 1.17 -29.25
C ARG A 605 -12.03 2.22 -29.71
N ASP A 606 -11.58 3.44 -30.03
CA ASP A 606 -12.46 4.43 -30.68
C ASP A 606 -13.02 3.84 -31.99
N PRO A 607 -14.35 3.95 -32.26
CA PRO A 607 -15.31 4.91 -31.69
C PRO A 607 -16.20 4.35 -30.56
N GLN A 608 -15.81 3.29 -29.85
CA GLN A 608 -16.67 2.64 -28.86
C GLN A 608 -16.79 3.49 -27.59
N GLU A 609 -17.97 4.05 -27.35
CA GLU A 609 -18.30 4.78 -26.12
C GLU A 609 -19.34 4.01 -25.32
N SER A 610 -19.29 4.16 -23.99
CA SER A 610 -20.30 3.55 -23.11
C SER A 610 -21.67 4.14 -23.42
N VAL A 611 -22.63 3.28 -23.74
CA VAL A 611 -24.00 3.70 -24.02
C VAL A 611 -24.67 4.08 -22.71
N VAL A 612 -25.32 5.25 -22.69
CA VAL A 612 -26.14 5.65 -21.55
C VAL A 612 -27.38 4.74 -21.54
N PRO A 613 -27.60 3.94 -20.48
CA PRO A 613 -28.65 2.92 -20.47
C PRO A 613 -30.07 3.51 -20.45
N VAL A 614 -30.24 4.75 -20.00
CA VAL A 614 -31.53 5.45 -19.96
C VAL A 614 -31.46 6.75 -20.78
N ARG A 615 -32.28 6.83 -21.83
CA ARG A 615 -32.38 8.02 -22.68
C ARG A 615 -33.49 8.92 -22.16
N TYR A 616 -33.12 9.91 -21.34
CA TYR A 616 -34.07 10.89 -20.80
C TYR A 616 -34.63 11.86 -21.84
N ALA A 617 -33.88 12.16 -22.89
CA ALA A 617 -34.32 13.01 -24.00
C ALA A 617 -34.72 12.14 -25.19
N ARG A 618 -35.96 12.29 -25.66
CA ARG A 618 -36.52 11.53 -26.80
C ARG A 618 -37.25 12.49 -27.74
N LEU A 619 -37.11 12.24 -29.04
CA LEU A 619 -37.83 12.98 -30.07
C LEU A 619 -39.24 12.42 -30.21
N TRP A 620 -40.24 13.30 -30.22
CA TRP A 620 -41.65 12.91 -30.34
C TRP A 620 -41.95 12.12 -31.63
N THR A 621 -41.24 12.44 -32.72
CA THR A 621 -41.35 11.78 -34.02
C THR A 621 -40.82 10.35 -34.02
N GLU A 622 -39.86 10.02 -33.16
CA GLU A 622 -39.20 8.70 -33.11
C GLU A 622 -39.96 7.68 -32.25
N ILE A 623 -40.90 8.11 -31.42
CA ILE A 623 -41.68 7.22 -30.55
C ILE A 623 -42.73 6.47 -31.40
N PRO A 624 -42.71 5.13 -31.49
CA PRO A 624 -43.74 4.38 -32.21
C PRO A 624 -45.02 4.25 -31.38
N THR A 625 -46.16 3.94 -32.00
CA THR A 625 -47.46 3.78 -31.33
C THR A 625 -47.63 2.41 -30.64
N LYS A 626 -46.82 1.43 -31.01
CA LYS A 626 -46.64 0.14 -30.32
C LYS A 626 -45.15 -0.18 -30.25
N ILE A 627 -44.71 -0.71 -29.11
CA ILE A 627 -43.33 -1.20 -28.94
C ILE A 627 -43.38 -2.68 -28.60
N THR A 628 -42.74 -3.48 -29.43
CA THR A 628 -42.32 -4.84 -29.10
C THR A 628 -40.82 -4.87 -28.76
N ILE A 629 -40.36 -5.92 -28.08
CA ILE A 629 -38.93 -6.10 -27.75
C ILE A 629 -38.05 -6.04 -29.01
N HIS A 630 -38.50 -6.62 -30.12
CA HIS A 630 -37.76 -6.64 -31.38
C HIS A 630 -37.73 -5.28 -32.09
N GLU A 631 -38.78 -4.47 -31.97
CA GLU A 631 -38.81 -3.10 -32.50
C GLU A 631 -37.97 -2.14 -31.64
N TYR A 632 -37.88 -2.38 -30.34
CA TYR A 632 -36.99 -1.64 -29.46
C TYR A 632 -35.51 -1.85 -29.83
N ASP A 633 -35.12 -3.10 -30.13
CA ASP A 633 -33.77 -3.45 -30.58
C ASP A 633 -33.43 -2.81 -31.95
N SER A 634 -34.39 -2.74 -32.88
CA SER A 634 -34.12 -2.15 -34.21
C SER A 634 -33.97 -0.63 -34.19
N ILE A 635 -34.60 0.07 -33.23
CA ILE A 635 -34.45 1.52 -33.03
C ILE A 635 -33.07 1.87 -32.46
N THR A 636 -32.44 0.95 -31.70
CA THR A 636 -31.12 1.18 -31.09
C THR A 636 -29.94 0.73 -31.96
N ASP A 637 -30.13 -0.22 -32.88
CA ASP A 637 -29.02 -1.01 -33.46
C ASP A 637 -28.52 -0.55 -34.86
N CYS A 638 -29.10 0.46 -35.51
CA CYS A 638 -28.82 0.76 -36.93
C CYS A 638 -27.35 1.11 -37.29
N SER A 639 -26.54 1.67 -36.38
CA SER A 639 -25.15 2.08 -36.68
C SER A 639 -24.07 1.10 -36.19
N ARG A 640 -24.45 0.05 -35.45
CA ARG A 640 -23.51 -0.79 -34.67
C ARG A 640 -23.31 -2.20 -35.24
N ASN A 641 -24.06 -2.55 -36.29
CA ASN A 641 -24.11 -3.90 -36.87
C ASN A 641 -22.80 -4.37 -37.50
N ASP A 642 -22.02 -3.50 -38.15
CA ASP A 642 -20.75 -3.90 -38.79
C ASP A 642 -19.67 -4.29 -37.78
N MET A 643 -19.66 -3.62 -36.63
CA MET A 643 -18.78 -3.97 -35.50
C MET A 643 -19.32 -5.19 -34.75
N LYS A 644 -20.66 -5.31 -34.60
CA LYS A 644 -21.31 -6.49 -34.02
C LYS A 644 -20.95 -7.77 -34.78
N ARG A 645 -20.85 -7.72 -36.12
CA ARG A 645 -20.40 -8.87 -36.93
C ARG A 645 -18.95 -9.30 -36.63
N LYS A 646 -18.04 -8.35 -36.37
CA LYS A 646 -16.64 -8.68 -36.04
C LYS A 646 -16.49 -9.38 -34.68
N PHE A 647 -17.35 -9.04 -33.72
CA PHE A 647 -17.34 -9.62 -32.38
C PHE A 647 -18.43 -10.67 -32.15
N ALA A 648 -19.17 -11.07 -33.19
CA ALA A 648 -20.26 -12.04 -33.08
C ALA A 648 -19.76 -13.38 -32.52
N LEU A 649 -18.67 -13.90 -33.08
CA LEU A 649 -18.03 -15.13 -32.62
C LEU A 649 -17.52 -15.03 -31.18
N THR A 650 -17.05 -13.84 -30.78
CA THR A 650 -16.64 -13.58 -29.40
C THR A 650 -17.82 -13.61 -28.42
N MET A 651 -18.96 -13.03 -28.80
CA MET A 651 -20.17 -13.05 -27.97
C MET A 651 -20.73 -14.46 -27.82
N GLU A 652 -20.70 -15.25 -28.90
CA GLU A 652 -21.11 -16.65 -28.89
C GLU A 652 -20.24 -17.47 -27.93
N PHE A 653 -18.91 -17.32 -28.03
CA PHE A 653 -17.98 -17.94 -27.09
C PHE A 653 -18.29 -17.58 -25.62
N VAL A 654 -18.53 -16.30 -25.32
CA VAL A 654 -18.84 -15.85 -23.95
C VAL A 654 -20.11 -16.50 -23.44
N GLU A 655 -21.15 -16.60 -24.26
CA GLU A 655 -22.40 -17.26 -23.89
C GLU A 655 -22.24 -18.77 -23.67
N GLU A 656 -21.50 -19.44 -24.55
CA GLU A 656 -21.22 -20.86 -24.46
C GLU A 656 -20.42 -21.19 -23.19
N TYR A 657 -19.36 -20.43 -22.93
CA TYR A 657 -18.55 -20.55 -21.72
C TYR A 657 -19.38 -20.35 -20.45
N LEU A 658 -20.21 -19.29 -20.39
CA LEU A 658 -21.06 -19.03 -19.21
C LEU A 658 -22.10 -20.15 -19.00
N LYS A 659 -22.63 -20.76 -20.06
CA LYS A 659 -23.52 -21.94 -19.95
C LYS A 659 -22.76 -23.15 -19.42
N GLU A 660 -21.55 -23.39 -19.90
CA GLU A 660 -20.70 -24.48 -19.42
C GLU A 660 -20.40 -24.34 -17.92
N VAL A 661 -20.09 -23.12 -17.46
CA VAL A 661 -19.87 -22.83 -16.04
C VAL A 661 -21.11 -23.11 -15.19
N VAL A 662 -22.31 -22.73 -15.65
CA VAL A 662 -23.58 -23.00 -14.94
C VAL A 662 -23.89 -24.49 -14.88
N ASN A 663 -23.56 -25.24 -15.93
CA ASN A 663 -23.81 -26.68 -15.98
C ASN A 663 -22.87 -27.49 -15.07
N GLN A 664 -21.80 -26.89 -14.56
CA GLN A 664 -20.89 -27.56 -13.64
C GLN A 664 -21.41 -27.56 -12.20
N PRO A 665 -21.30 -28.69 -11.47
CA PRO A 665 -21.80 -28.80 -10.10
C PRO A 665 -21.02 -27.94 -9.10
N PHE A 666 -19.77 -27.54 -9.42
CA PHE A 666 -18.90 -26.71 -8.60
C PHE A 666 -18.14 -25.67 -9.44
N PRO A 667 -18.79 -24.58 -9.90
CA PRO A 667 -18.19 -23.61 -10.82
C PRO A 667 -16.97 -22.86 -10.24
N PHE A 668 -16.91 -22.69 -8.92
CA PHE A 668 -15.83 -21.98 -8.23
C PHE A 668 -14.82 -22.89 -7.51
N GLY A 669 -14.82 -24.20 -7.81
CA GLY A 669 -13.95 -25.17 -7.15
C GLY A 669 -12.47 -25.06 -7.58
N ASP A 670 -12.20 -24.54 -8.78
CA ASP A 670 -10.86 -24.43 -9.35
C ASP A 670 -10.41 -22.97 -9.45
N LYS A 671 -9.27 -22.66 -8.81
CA LYS A 671 -8.71 -21.30 -8.75
C LYS A 671 -8.27 -20.78 -10.13
N GLU A 672 -7.80 -21.65 -11.02
CA GLU A 672 -7.37 -21.22 -12.36
C GLU A 672 -8.58 -20.88 -13.23
N LYS A 673 -9.66 -21.68 -13.10
CA LYS A 673 -10.94 -21.41 -13.75
C LYS A 673 -11.61 -20.14 -13.22
N ASN A 674 -11.47 -19.83 -11.93
CA ASN A 674 -11.99 -18.59 -11.34
C ASN A 674 -11.41 -17.34 -12.01
N LYS A 675 -10.10 -17.33 -12.30
CA LYS A 675 -9.45 -16.22 -13.01
C LYS A 675 -9.95 -16.07 -14.44
N LEU A 676 -10.10 -17.18 -15.17
CA LEU A 676 -10.67 -17.14 -16.53
C LEU A 676 -12.11 -16.61 -16.50
N THR A 677 -12.91 -17.10 -15.55
CA THR A 677 -14.30 -16.66 -15.37
C THR A 677 -14.36 -15.15 -15.08
N PHE A 678 -13.47 -14.64 -14.22
CA PHE A 678 -13.37 -13.20 -13.94
C PHE A 678 -13.12 -12.39 -15.22
N GLU A 679 -12.12 -12.75 -16.02
CA GLU A 679 -11.78 -12.01 -17.26
C GLU A 679 -12.88 -12.13 -18.32
N VAL A 680 -13.55 -13.29 -18.43
CA VAL A 680 -14.70 -13.47 -19.34
C VAL A 680 -15.90 -12.63 -18.90
N VAL A 681 -16.22 -12.59 -17.61
CA VAL A 681 -17.26 -11.71 -17.06
C VAL A 681 -16.89 -10.24 -17.24
N HIS A 682 -15.61 -9.90 -17.10
CA HIS A 682 -15.12 -8.54 -17.32
C HIS A 682 -15.25 -8.12 -18.79
N LEU A 683 -14.92 -9.02 -19.73
CA LEU A 683 -15.15 -8.84 -21.16
C LEU A 683 -16.65 -8.66 -21.45
N ALA A 684 -17.51 -9.54 -20.91
CA ALA A 684 -18.96 -9.46 -21.08
C ALA A 684 -19.51 -8.11 -20.61
N ARG A 685 -19.06 -7.63 -19.44
CA ARG A 685 -19.45 -6.32 -18.92
C ARG A 685 -19.14 -5.20 -19.92
N ASN A 686 -17.93 -5.14 -20.45
CA ASN A 686 -17.55 -4.05 -21.35
C ASN A 686 -18.27 -4.16 -22.70
N LEU A 687 -18.50 -5.36 -23.22
CA LEU A 687 -19.32 -5.58 -24.41
C LEU A 687 -20.78 -5.11 -24.22
N ILE A 688 -21.35 -5.35 -23.03
CA ILE A 688 -22.70 -4.89 -22.66
C ILE A 688 -22.74 -3.37 -22.53
N TYR A 689 -21.77 -2.78 -21.82
CA TYR A 689 -21.71 -1.32 -21.61
C TYR A 689 -21.48 -0.56 -22.92
N PHE A 690 -20.73 -1.14 -23.84
CA PHE A 690 -20.59 -0.58 -25.16
C PHE A 690 -21.86 -0.75 -25.98
N GLY A 691 -22.72 -1.74 -25.72
CA GLY A 691 -24.02 -1.90 -26.39
C GLY A 691 -23.96 -2.80 -27.62
N PHE A 692 -23.26 -3.93 -27.54
CA PHE A 692 -23.27 -4.96 -28.60
C PHE A 692 -24.39 -5.99 -28.45
N TYR A 693 -24.87 -6.19 -27.23
CA TYR A 693 -25.96 -7.11 -26.93
C TYR A 693 -27.32 -6.44 -27.13
N SER A 694 -28.22 -7.11 -27.83
CA SER A 694 -29.61 -6.69 -27.96
C SER A 694 -30.40 -7.00 -26.68
N PHE A 695 -31.54 -6.35 -26.44
CA PHE A 695 -32.30 -6.49 -25.20
C PHE A 695 -32.77 -7.94 -24.96
N SER A 696 -33.14 -8.65 -26.02
CA SER A 696 -33.50 -10.07 -25.96
C SER A 696 -32.32 -10.97 -25.50
N GLU A 697 -31.12 -10.71 -26.01
CA GLU A 697 -29.88 -11.43 -25.65
C GLU A 697 -29.49 -11.12 -24.19
N LEU A 698 -29.64 -9.86 -23.76
CA LEU A 698 -29.41 -9.45 -22.37
C LEU A 698 -30.32 -10.22 -21.40
N LEU A 699 -31.60 -10.37 -21.71
CA LEU A 699 -32.54 -11.13 -20.87
C LEU A 699 -32.16 -12.62 -20.76
N ARG A 700 -31.70 -13.23 -21.85
CA ARG A 700 -31.18 -14.62 -21.84
C ARG A 700 -29.95 -14.73 -20.95
N LEU A 701 -29.00 -13.80 -21.10
CA LEU A 701 -27.76 -13.74 -20.33
C LEU A 701 -28.00 -13.47 -18.84
N THR A 702 -29.02 -12.67 -18.49
CA THR A 702 -29.40 -12.38 -17.09
C THR A 702 -29.76 -13.67 -16.34
N ARG A 703 -30.48 -14.60 -16.99
CA ARG A 703 -30.86 -15.88 -16.37
C ARG A 703 -29.64 -16.74 -16.06
N THR A 704 -28.70 -16.82 -17.00
CA THR A 704 -27.43 -17.53 -16.82
C THR A 704 -26.59 -16.89 -15.71
N LEU A 705 -26.45 -15.56 -15.70
CA LEU A 705 -25.68 -14.85 -14.67
C LEU A 705 -26.27 -14.97 -13.26
N LEU A 706 -27.60 -14.92 -13.13
CA LEU A 706 -28.28 -15.14 -11.85
C LEU A 706 -28.06 -16.56 -11.34
N ALA A 707 -28.10 -17.57 -12.23
CA ALA A 707 -27.79 -18.95 -11.87
C ALA A 707 -26.35 -19.10 -11.34
N ILE A 708 -25.37 -18.36 -11.89
CA ILE A 708 -23.99 -18.34 -11.38
C ILE A 708 -23.91 -17.73 -9.97
N LEU A 709 -24.69 -16.67 -9.69
CA LEU A 709 -24.72 -16.03 -8.36
C LEU A 709 -25.43 -16.87 -7.29
N ASP A 710 -26.45 -17.63 -7.68
CA ASP A 710 -27.30 -18.43 -6.77
C ASP A 710 -26.66 -19.75 -6.35
N ILE A 711 -25.52 -20.14 -6.94
CA ILE A 711 -24.72 -21.28 -6.48
C ILE A 711 -24.04 -20.88 -5.16
N VAL A 712 -24.81 -20.99 -4.08
CA VAL A 712 -24.34 -20.90 -2.71
C VAL A 712 -23.32 -22.02 -2.51
N GLN A 713 -22.06 -21.65 -2.27
CA GLN A 713 -21.05 -22.55 -1.74
C GLN A 713 -21.55 -23.09 -0.39
N VAL A 714 -22.24 -24.23 -0.40
CA VAL A 714 -22.41 -25.02 0.82
C VAL A 714 -21.02 -25.54 1.19
N PRO A 715 -20.47 -25.24 2.38
CA PRO A 715 -19.14 -25.70 2.74
C PRO A 715 -19.12 -27.24 2.83
N MET A 716 -18.64 -27.91 1.80
CA MET A 716 -18.53 -29.37 1.71
C MET A 716 -17.30 -29.95 2.46
N SER A 717 -16.65 -29.17 3.33
CA SER A 717 -15.50 -29.64 4.13
C SER A 717 -15.85 -30.80 5.07
N SER A 718 -17.10 -30.98 5.49
CA SER A 718 -17.43 -32.00 6.50
C SER A 718 -17.77 -33.40 5.96
N TYR A 719 -18.04 -33.57 4.66
CA TYR A 719 -18.51 -34.86 4.12
C TYR A 719 -17.41 -35.65 3.38
N PHE A 720 -16.55 -34.96 2.61
CA PHE A 720 -15.52 -35.63 1.82
C PHE A 720 -14.30 -36.05 2.65
N GLU A 721 -13.93 -35.27 3.67
CA GLU A 721 -12.85 -35.61 4.60
C GLU A 721 -13.21 -36.81 5.50
N ARG A 722 -14.51 -37.08 5.67
CA ARG A 722 -15.02 -38.28 6.35
C ARG A 722 -14.99 -39.53 5.48
N LEU A 723 -14.98 -39.42 4.14
CA LEU A 723 -14.92 -40.57 3.23
C LEU A 723 -13.48 -40.95 2.87
N SER A 724 -12.55 -39.99 2.81
CA SER A 724 -11.13 -40.28 2.50
C SER A 724 -10.38 -40.98 3.63
N LYS A 725 -10.88 -40.93 4.88
CA LYS A 725 -10.29 -41.63 6.03
C LYS A 725 -10.77 -43.08 6.22
N PHE A 726 -11.59 -43.63 5.32
CA PHE A 726 -12.12 -45.01 5.41
C PHE A 726 -11.54 -46.00 4.39
N GLN A 727 -10.60 -45.59 3.54
CA GLN A 727 -9.90 -46.48 2.61
C GLN A 727 -8.39 -46.52 2.91
N ASP A 728 -8.01 -47.00 4.09
CA ASP A 728 -6.69 -47.62 4.24
C ASP A 728 -6.66 -48.56 5.46
N GLY A 729 -6.24 -49.81 5.24
CA GLY A 729 -5.92 -50.78 6.29
C GLY A 729 -7.07 -51.68 6.77
N GLY A 730 -6.93 -52.98 6.51
CA GLY A 730 -7.94 -54.01 6.76
C GLY A 730 -8.14 -54.45 8.21
N ASN A 731 -9.23 -55.21 8.39
CA ASN A 731 -9.57 -56.13 9.47
C ASN A 731 -9.17 -55.72 10.90
N ASN A 732 -10.17 -55.40 11.73
CA ASN A 732 -10.37 -56.11 13.00
C ASN A 732 -11.76 -55.87 13.59
N VAL A 733 -12.45 -56.99 13.84
CA VAL A 733 -13.74 -57.15 14.50
C VAL A 733 -13.59 -56.85 15.99
N MET A 734 -14.11 -55.71 16.48
CA MET A 734 -14.69 -55.51 17.83
C MET A 734 -14.92 -54.02 18.14
N ARG A 735 -16.17 -53.68 18.51
CA ARG A 735 -16.73 -52.41 19.05
C ARG A 735 -17.66 -51.58 18.15
N THR A 736 -18.64 -52.24 17.56
CA THR A 736 -19.99 -51.70 17.40
C THR A 736 -20.71 -51.76 18.75
N ILE A 737 -21.20 -50.61 19.27
CA ILE A 737 -22.34 -50.46 20.23
C ILE A 737 -22.40 -49.04 20.87
N HIS A 738 -21.35 -48.21 20.80
CA HIS A 738 -21.40 -46.85 21.39
C HIS A 738 -21.83 -45.71 20.45
N GLY A 739 -21.74 -45.89 19.12
CA GLY A 739 -22.02 -44.80 18.16
C GLY A 739 -23.50 -44.58 17.78
N VAL A 740 -24.40 -45.50 18.15
CA VAL A 740 -25.82 -45.40 17.76
C VAL A 740 -26.61 -44.52 18.74
N GLY A 741 -26.13 -44.37 19.98
CA GLY A 741 -26.77 -43.54 21.02
C GLY A 741 -26.58 -42.03 20.82
N GLU A 742 -25.46 -41.59 20.21
CA GLU A 742 -25.20 -40.17 19.95
C GLU A 742 -26.04 -39.62 18.78
N MET A 743 -26.28 -40.42 17.74
CA MET A 743 -27.10 -39.98 16.59
C MET A 743 -28.57 -39.76 16.95
N MET A 744 -29.14 -40.60 17.82
CA MET A 744 -30.54 -40.45 18.25
C MET A 744 -30.76 -39.25 19.18
N THR A 745 -29.74 -38.85 19.95
CA THR A 745 -29.86 -37.76 20.93
C THR A 745 -29.75 -36.38 20.26
N GLN A 746 -29.00 -36.24 19.15
CA GLN A 746 -28.90 -34.99 18.40
C GLN A 746 -30.09 -34.65 17.50
N MET A 747 -30.82 -35.66 17.00
CA MET A 747 -32.02 -35.39 16.17
C MET A 747 -33.22 -34.85 16.96
N VAL A 748 -33.28 -35.08 18.28
CA VAL A 748 -34.45 -34.71 19.12
C VAL A 748 -34.37 -33.27 19.65
N LEU A 749 -33.20 -32.63 19.67
CA LEU A 749 -33.01 -31.31 20.31
C LEU A 749 -32.93 -30.11 19.33
N SER A 750 -33.10 -30.32 18.03
CA SER A 750 -32.97 -29.24 17.02
C SER A 750 -34.31 -28.67 16.53
N ARG A 751 -35.22 -28.32 17.45
CA ARG A 751 -36.37 -27.45 17.16
C ARG A 751 -36.52 -26.35 18.23
N GLY A 752 -36.17 -25.12 17.86
CA GLY A 752 -36.78 -23.89 18.41
C GLY A 752 -35.91 -22.97 19.29
N SER A 753 -35.65 -21.76 18.76
CA SER A 753 -35.66 -20.44 19.40
C SER A 753 -34.55 -19.90 20.35
N ILE A 754 -33.93 -18.81 19.87
CA ILE A 754 -33.72 -17.43 20.41
C ILE A 754 -33.26 -17.19 21.89
N PHE A 755 -32.17 -16.39 21.99
CA PHE A 755 -31.63 -15.53 23.08
C PHE A 755 -30.52 -16.06 24.05
N PRO A 756 -29.58 -15.18 24.49
CA PRO A 756 -28.29 -15.52 25.12
C PRO A 756 -28.28 -15.33 26.65
N MET A 757 -27.37 -16.00 27.38
CA MET A 757 -26.92 -15.56 28.71
C MET A 757 -25.60 -16.21 29.18
N ASN A 758 -24.97 -15.49 30.11
CA ASN A 758 -23.60 -15.49 30.63
C ASN A 758 -23.20 -16.60 31.65
N VAL A 759 -21.92 -17.08 31.55
CA VAL A 759 -20.81 -17.43 32.52
C VAL A 759 -21.18 -17.98 33.95
N PRO A 760 -20.41 -18.87 34.66
CA PRO A 760 -18.93 -18.87 34.73
C PRO A 760 -18.08 -20.14 35.09
N ASP A 761 -16.76 -19.96 34.88
CA ASP A 761 -15.57 -20.42 35.67
C ASP A 761 -15.13 -21.91 35.72
N VAL A 762 -14.05 -22.27 35.00
CA VAL A 762 -12.96 -23.21 35.41
C VAL A 762 -11.64 -22.87 34.66
N GLN A 763 -10.51 -22.91 35.38
CA GLN A 763 -9.13 -22.55 35.00
C GLN A 763 -8.46 -23.36 33.87
N PRO A 764 -7.41 -22.81 33.22
CA PRO A 764 -6.80 -23.38 32.01
C PRO A 764 -5.62 -24.32 32.31
N SER A 765 -5.67 -25.55 31.79
CA SER A 765 -4.51 -26.46 31.76
C SER A 765 -3.94 -26.58 30.34
N ILE A 766 -2.65 -26.30 30.27
CA ILE A 766 -1.74 -26.21 29.12
C ILE A 766 -1.63 -27.54 28.35
N LEU A 767 -1.97 -27.55 27.06
CA LEU A 767 -1.41 -28.44 26.02
C LEU A 767 -1.56 -27.75 24.63
N PRO A 768 -0.56 -27.83 23.74
CA PRO A 768 -0.50 -27.01 22.53
C PRO A 768 -1.41 -27.59 21.44
N SER A 769 -2.56 -26.98 21.22
CA SER A 769 -3.31 -27.19 19.99
C SER A 769 -2.54 -26.54 18.84
N LYS A 770 -2.28 -27.35 17.80
CA LYS A 770 -1.92 -26.85 16.47
C LYS A 770 -2.87 -25.70 16.14
N GLN A 771 -2.30 -24.50 15.96
CA GLN A 771 -3.02 -23.35 15.46
C GLN A 771 -3.79 -23.79 14.21
N GLY A 772 -5.11 -23.68 14.27
CA GLY A 772 -5.94 -23.68 13.07
C GLY A 772 -5.36 -22.65 12.13
N SER A 773 -5.14 -23.08 10.89
CA SER A 773 -4.91 -22.20 9.76
C SER A 773 -5.89 -21.02 9.81
N PRO A 774 -5.45 -19.79 9.51
CA PRO A 774 -6.37 -18.67 9.44
C PRO A 774 -7.49 -19.03 8.46
N ALA A 775 -8.70 -18.58 8.78
CA ALA A 775 -9.92 -18.73 7.99
C ALA A 775 -9.60 -18.76 6.48
N GLU A 776 -10.15 -19.76 5.78
CA GLU A 776 -10.05 -19.91 4.34
C GLU A 776 -10.21 -18.53 3.70
N HIS A 777 -9.13 -18.06 3.07
CA HIS A 777 -9.10 -16.80 2.35
C HIS A 777 -10.23 -16.87 1.32
N GLU A 778 -11.38 -16.24 1.59
CA GLU A 778 -12.41 -16.06 0.58
C GLU A 778 -11.70 -15.45 -0.63
N ASP A 779 -11.76 -16.15 -1.75
CA ASP A 779 -10.98 -15.84 -2.93
C ASP A 779 -11.41 -14.46 -3.43
N VAL A 780 -10.52 -13.46 -3.31
CA VAL A 780 -10.78 -12.06 -3.70
C VAL A 780 -11.30 -11.99 -5.14
N THR A 781 -10.81 -12.89 -6.00
CA THR A 781 -11.24 -13.00 -7.40
C THR A 781 -12.72 -13.34 -7.55
N VAL A 782 -13.27 -14.19 -6.66
CA VAL A 782 -14.69 -14.56 -6.68
C VAL A 782 -15.55 -13.39 -6.23
N MET A 783 -15.11 -12.65 -5.21
CA MET A 783 -15.82 -11.44 -4.76
C MET A 783 -15.84 -10.36 -5.83
N ASP A 784 -14.71 -10.11 -6.51
CA ASP A 784 -14.62 -9.18 -7.63
C ASP A 784 -15.47 -9.64 -8.83
N THR A 785 -15.50 -10.94 -9.12
CA THR A 785 -16.37 -11.51 -10.16
C THR A 785 -17.84 -11.25 -9.84
N LYS A 786 -18.28 -11.54 -8.61
CA LYS A 786 -19.65 -11.28 -8.16
C LYS A 786 -20.01 -9.80 -8.24
N LEU A 787 -19.10 -8.92 -7.84
CA LEU A 787 -19.28 -7.47 -7.97
C LEU A 787 -19.52 -7.06 -9.43
N LYS A 788 -18.73 -7.59 -10.38
CA LYS A 788 -18.90 -7.31 -11.81
C LYS A 788 -20.21 -7.85 -12.37
N ILE A 789 -20.65 -9.03 -11.93
CA ILE A 789 -21.97 -9.56 -12.30
C ILE A 789 -23.07 -8.61 -11.80
N ILE A 790 -22.99 -8.11 -10.57
CA ILE A 790 -23.96 -7.15 -10.03
C ILE A 790 -23.97 -5.85 -10.84
N GLU A 791 -22.81 -5.34 -11.26
CA GLU A 791 -22.73 -4.17 -12.14
C GLU A 791 -23.42 -4.40 -13.51
N ILE A 792 -23.32 -5.62 -14.07
CA ILE A 792 -24.03 -6.01 -15.29
C ILE A 792 -25.55 -6.04 -15.04
N LEU A 793 -25.99 -6.66 -13.94
CA LEU A 793 -27.41 -6.73 -13.59
C LEU A 793 -28.02 -5.33 -13.38
N GLN A 794 -27.28 -4.42 -12.74
CA GLN A 794 -27.70 -3.03 -12.55
C GLN A 794 -27.86 -2.30 -13.90
N PHE A 795 -26.98 -2.55 -14.87
CA PHE A 795 -27.12 -2.02 -16.22
C PHE A 795 -28.37 -2.56 -16.91
N ILE A 796 -28.61 -3.88 -16.84
CA ILE A 796 -29.80 -4.52 -17.44
C ILE A 796 -31.09 -3.98 -16.80
N LEU A 797 -31.12 -3.76 -15.48
CA LEU A 797 -32.26 -3.14 -14.79
C LEU A 797 -32.52 -1.72 -15.30
N SER A 798 -31.46 -0.97 -15.60
CA SER A 798 -31.56 0.39 -16.15
C SER A 798 -32.11 0.38 -17.58
N VAL A 799 -31.66 -0.54 -18.44
CA VAL A 799 -32.22 -0.72 -19.79
C VAL A 799 -33.68 -1.17 -19.73
N ARG A 800 -34.03 -2.05 -18.78
CA ARG A 800 -35.43 -2.45 -18.55
C ARG A 800 -36.31 -1.27 -18.11
N LEU A 801 -35.77 -0.34 -17.32
CA LEU A 801 -36.45 0.89 -16.97
C LEU A 801 -36.66 1.78 -18.22
N ASP A 802 -35.65 1.89 -19.09
CA ASP A 802 -35.77 2.65 -20.34
C ASP A 802 -36.87 2.09 -21.26
N TYR A 803 -36.93 0.75 -21.39
CA TYR A 803 -38.01 0.05 -22.10
C TYR A 803 -39.39 0.35 -21.51
N ARG A 804 -39.54 0.36 -20.17
CA ARG A 804 -40.80 0.72 -19.51
C ARG A 804 -41.22 2.16 -19.78
N ILE A 805 -40.26 3.10 -19.72
CA ILE A 805 -40.53 4.50 -20.06
C ILE A 805 -40.95 4.60 -21.53
N SER A 806 -40.28 3.86 -22.44
CA SER A 806 -40.62 3.85 -23.87
C SER A 806 -42.02 3.31 -24.12
N TYR A 807 -42.36 2.20 -23.48
CA TYR A 807 -43.69 1.60 -23.57
C TYR A 807 -44.78 2.55 -23.06
N MET A 808 -44.54 3.23 -21.94
CA MET A 808 -45.46 4.22 -21.38
C MET A 808 -45.65 5.44 -22.30
N LEU A 809 -44.56 5.92 -22.92
CA LEU A 809 -44.63 7.00 -23.92
C LEU A 809 -45.36 6.57 -25.21
N SER A 810 -45.25 5.30 -25.61
CA SER A 810 -45.98 4.76 -26.76
C SER A 810 -47.47 4.64 -26.49
N ILE A 811 -47.88 4.18 -25.30
CA ILE A 811 -49.28 4.20 -24.86
C ILE A 811 -49.79 5.64 -24.87
N TYR A 812 -49.04 6.55 -24.26
CA TYR A 812 -49.40 7.97 -24.24
C TYR A 812 -49.54 8.54 -25.66
N LYS A 813 -48.61 8.22 -26.57
CA LYS A 813 -48.69 8.66 -27.97
C LYS A 813 -49.84 8.00 -28.74
N LYS A 814 -50.20 6.75 -28.44
CA LYS A 814 -51.36 6.09 -29.05
C LYS A 814 -52.66 6.82 -28.67
N GLU A 815 -52.86 7.07 -27.39
CA GLU A 815 -54.06 7.75 -26.87
C GLU A 815 -54.13 9.24 -27.29
N PHE A 816 -53.00 9.92 -27.43
CA PHE A 816 -52.96 11.30 -27.96
C PHE A 816 -52.94 11.38 -29.49
N GLY A 817 -52.46 10.34 -30.19
CA GLY A 817 -52.32 10.28 -31.65
C GLY A 817 -53.61 9.87 -32.36
N GLU A 818 -54.35 8.90 -31.82
CA GLU A 818 -55.68 8.51 -32.34
C GLU A 818 -56.70 9.67 -32.24
N ASN A 819 -56.50 10.58 -31.28
CA ASN A 819 -57.30 11.80 -31.11
C ASN A 819 -57.01 12.91 -32.16
N ASN A 820 -55.90 12.82 -32.91
CA ASN A 820 -55.54 13.82 -33.92
C ASN A 820 -55.88 13.37 -35.35
N GLU A 821 -55.87 12.07 -35.65
CA GLU A 821 -56.31 11.57 -36.96
C GLU A 821 -57.83 11.62 -37.15
N SER A 822 -58.60 11.64 -36.07
CA SER A 822 -60.06 11.82 -36.12
C SER A 822 -60.49 13.27 -36.42
N ALA A 823 -59.58 14.25 -36.31
CA ALA A 823 -59.87 15.66 -36.57
C ALA A 823 -59.80 16.06 -38.05
N GLU A 824 -59.12 15.30 -38.92
CA GLU A 824 -58.96 15.68 -40.34
C GLU A 824 -60.11 15.21 -41.26
N THR A 825 -60.99 14.30 -40.80
CA THR A 825 -62.06 13.71 -41.66
C THR A 825 -63.41 14.43 -41.58
N SER A 826 -63.53 15.58 -40.92
CA SER A 826 -64.81 16.31 -40.80
C SER A 826 -64.72 17.81 -41.09
N ALA A 827 -64.10 18.16 -42.21
CA ALA A 827 -64.26 19.47 -42.84
C ALA A 827 -65.45 19.48 -43.82
N ASN A 828 -66.69 19.62 -43.31
CA ASN A 828 -67.83 20.17 -44.06
C ASN A 828 -69.07 20.37 -43.15
N GLY A 829 -69.23 21.58 -42.60
CA GLY A 829 -70.43 22.00 -41.88
C GLY A 829 -70.26 23.38 -41.26
N SER A 830 -71.22 24.28 -41.50
CA SER A 830 -71.25 25.72 -41.20
C SER A 830 -71.06 26.12 -39.71
N PRO A 831 -70.64 27.37 -39.43
CA PRO A 831 -70.25 27.82 -38.11
C PRO A 831 -71.46 28.35 -37.34
N ASP A 832 -71.91 27.63 -36.32
CA ASP A 832 -72.48 28.29 -35.14
C ASP A 832 -72.52 27.32 -33.95
N THR A 833 -71.90 27.77 -32.86
CA THR A 833 -71.98 27.20 -31.50
C THR A 833 -71.37 25.82 -31.28
N LEU A 834 -70.03 25.72 -31.29
CA LEU A 834 -69.30 24.61 -30.65
C LEU A 834 -68.07 25.17 -29.90
N MET A 835 -68.13 25.21 -28.58
CA MET A 835 -66.92 25.06 -27.78
C MET A 835 -66.41 23.64 -28.01
N PRO A 836 -65.17 23.41 -28.44
CA PRO A 836 -64.62 22.07 -28.45
C PRO A 836 -64.44 21.65 -26.98
N SER A 837 -65.36 20.83 -26.49
CA SER A 837 -65.09 19.96 -25.35
C SER A 837 -63.87 19.14 -25.72
N ALA A 838 -62.71 19.47 -25.15
CA ALA A 838 -61.57 18.59 -25.11
C ALA A 838 -62.05 17.27 -24.49
N ILE A 839 -62.27 16.26 -25.32
CA ILE A 839 -62.58 14.91 -24.85
C ILE A 839 -61.30 14.44 -24.15
N VAL A 840 -61.43 14.29 -22.83
CA VAL A 840 -60.32 13.97 -21.92
C VAL A 840 -59.76 12.59 -22.32
N PRO A 841 -58.44 12.44 -22.51
CA PRO A 841 -57.83 11.12 -22.72
C PRO A 841 -58.23 10.18 -21.57
N ASP A 842 -58.47 8.90 -21.85
CA ASP A 842 -58.85 7.93 -20.83
C ASP A 842 -57.65 7.63 -19.91
N ILE A 843 -57.51 8.44 -18.87
CA ILE A 843 -56.44 8.36 -17.87
C ILE A 843 -56.52 7.03 -17.12
N ASP A 844 -57.71 6.47 -16.96
CA ASP A 844 -57.92 5.21 -16.23
C ASP A 844 -57.44 4.01 -17.05
N GLU A 845 -57.64 4.01 -18.38
CA GLU A 845 -57.08 2.98 -19.26
C GLU A 845 -55.55 3.06 -19.33
N ILE A 846 -54.98 4.27 -19.42
CA ILE A 846 -53.51 4.47 -19.38
C ILE A 846 -52.95 4.00 -18.03
N ALA A 847 -53.63 4.28 -16.92
CA ALA A 847 -53.23 3.84 -15.59
C ALA A 847 -53.28 2.31 -15.45
N ALA A 848 -54.35 1.67 -15.93
CA ALA A 848 -54.49 0.22 -15.92
C ALA A 848 -53.42 -0.47 -16.79
N GLN A 849 -53.17 0.04 -18.00
CA GLN A 849 -52.08 -0.48 -18.85
C GLN A 849 -50.70 -0.21 -18.23
N ALA A 850 -50.52 0.92 -17.53
CA ALA A 850 -49.29 1.19 -16.80
C ALA A 850 -49.08 0.23 -15.62
N GLU A 851 -50.13 -0.13 -14.89
CA GLU A 851 -50.07 -1.14 -13.83
C GLU A 851 -49.71 -2.52 -14.38
N THR A 852 -50.22 -2.89 -15.55
CA THR A 852 -49.84 -4.16 -16.21
C THR A 852 -48.35 -4.25 -16.57
N MET A 853 -47.62 -3.12 -16.65
CA MET A 853 -46.17 -3.14 -16.83
C MET A 853 -45.40 -3.59 -15.57
N PHE A 854 -45.99 -3.38 -14.39
CA PHE A 854 -45.40 -3.73 -13.11
C PHE A 854 -45.87 -5.10 -12.61
N ALA A 855 -47.05 -5.55 -13.04
CA ALA A 855 -47.55 -6.89 -12.80
C ALA A 855 -46.86 -7.89 -13.74
N GLY A 856 -45.96 -8.70 -13.20
CA GLY A 856 -45.23 -9.71 -13.98
C GLY A 856 -46.16 -10.75 -14.61
N ARG A 857 -46.05 -10.91 -15.93
CA ARG A 857 -46.16 -12.20 -16.61
C ARG A 857 -44.85 -12.51 -17.31
#